data_AF-A0A5C4SNT0-F1
#
_entry.id   AF-A0A5C4SNT0-F1
#
_cell.length_a   1.000
_cell.length_b   1.000
_cell.length_c   1.000
_cell.angle_alpha   90.00
_cell.angle_beta   90.00
_cell.angle_gamma   90.00
#
_symmetry.space_group_name_H-M   'P 1'
#
loop_
_entity.id
_entity.type
_entity.pdbx_description
1 polymer ?
#
loop_
_entity_poly.entity_id
_entity_poly.type
_entity_poly.pdbx_seq_one_letter_code
_entity_poly.pdbx_strand_id
1 'polypeptide(L)'
;MKNILFVLFLLKVMFVSAQSLQHPIIHITADERAEVLDKINKYSWAQFAQNELKKNVDAKVAAHKSNPAQTINAIIALAVDDNLAESEVGSANNEHFKVLSSAAHAGMLYYLTEDEDYAQYAADIIWHYFQELAPRTPETTAICGNYFFDPRSTYPYLAYAYDFIYNFLNTPGTQVYDKTAGTRIAYSNETAQKAMKNVAGNALLESGGVDNKYGKLVSNHPILTAPGALAAILCIDDDTERERLFKVFWDTGTQRQNSFTRTVMPIFGEQGIWPESTSYSFMSRIQLVLNMVDRIKPELDVIPQYRNVLDGVFLFENLRHPNRSYVRYGDSKRYNDGSKSLFRYVLSIAKRKGYTDLQDKAETALAQYYNVEGGRNQPFGTSAFGGLDHLGLFWGEEFPLNSTQKFDYKPTVIVKHAGVALQRNYTETNNELYGLCGIIGGAHYVHSHATGITMELYGLGDIMAPNGGMPISVAERKLPIHTNYFRIYAGNNTVIVNGNSKGRQSGSWASNSYVWQNTTVNKAAEPAHLEDPLSTNFSFATQFLDDNINNCDQQRTLSTIRTSPTTAYYFDIFRSKSLNTNNFHDYIYHNIGDATTIKTLDGSTLPVSATNRYQNDVGDPVQSPGWRFFENTNVTEPTNEALHIRFDLDATNSYMNMFAPAGVTREYTKALGPATREALNGYVKKKTQVLAIRQQGEAWDKPYVYVFEPSKSTNPSVKSVSHIMDGEVIAGAKVISEVNGAKITDYIFSNASSTSVSHLDINFTGEFGIVRTAIKDGKTNVSLYLGKGSTLKFLDEIITGDTQDKAFKEFVLNYEYFSNIPENNFRIEVNSETCSGKNNGKITINALEKFNYEVSLNNVNYEFTNQTVIENLTPGSYDFCIGISGNEFKQCYQVTVDEAPALTGKISSTKTGKVAIEIEKGNAPFKVIKNGVLVLETAATQFTIDGEQGDEIVVKSDAECQGKIMSTIDFLSNVQVYPNPTQNTFTIVSGKADWAQVSIYNILGLQVYSNNQVQNKLVLNAQDHHMTSGMYFVSIQNQDGKIHTFKLMID
;
A
#
# COMPACT_ATOMS: atom_id res chain seq x y z
N MET A 1 -3.26 106.80 2.43
CA MET A 1 -4.31 105.97 1.78
C MET A 1 -3.65 105.09 0.73
N LYS A 2 -3.98 103.78 0.75
CA LYS A 2 -3.55 102.71 -0.18
C LYS A 2 -2.17 102.09 0.11
N ASN A 3 -1.77 101.90 1.36
CA ASN A 3 -1.88 100.57 2.01
C ASN A 3 -3.22 99.86 1.71
N ILE A 4 -3.19 98.64 1.16
CA ILE A 4 -4.18 97.53 1.27
C ILE A 4 -4.12 96.51 0.11
N LEU A 5 -3.39 96.73 -1.00
CA LEU A 5 -3.39 95.74 -2.11
C LEU A 5 -2.19 94.79 -2.20
N PHE A 6 -1.13 94.98 -1.41
CA PHE A 6 0.05 94.10 -1.45
C PHE A 6 0.08 93.04 -0.32
N VAL A 7 -0.95 93.01 0.53
CA VAL A 7 -1.04 92.09 1.70
C VAL A 7 -2.07 90.97 1.49
N LEU A 8 -2.82 90.97 0.37
CA LEU A 8 -3.82 89.94 0.07
C LEU A 8 -3.31 88.77 -0.78
N PHE A 9 -2.04 88.78 -1.23
CA PHE A 9 -1.40 87.65 -1.90
C PHE A 9 -0.59 86.74 -0.96
N LEU A 10 -0.65 87.00 0.35
CA LEU A 10 0.05 86.27 1.41
C LEU A 10 -0.91 85.54 2.37
N LEU A 11 -2.15 85.29 1.92
CA LEU A 11 -3.15 84.52 2.67
C LEU A 11 -3.21 83.07 2.18
N LYS A 12 -2.52 82.22 2.94
CA LYS A 12 -2.82 80.80 3.15
C LYS A 12 -2.97 79.94 1.88
N VAL A 13 -1.83 79.61 1.27
CA VAL A 13 -1.64 78.20 0.91
C VAL A 13 -1.37 77.49 2.23
N MET A 14 -2.44 77.11 2.93
CA MET A 14 -2.30 76.02 3.88
C MET A 14 -1.97 74.80 3.01
N PHE A 15 -0.70 74.40 3.00
CA PHE A 15 -0.34 73.02 2.77
C PHE A 15 -0.92 72.22 3.94
N VAL A 16 -2.24 72.00 3.92
CA VAL A 16 -2.75 70.75 4.46
C VAL A 16 -2.22 69.73 3.46
N SER A 17 -1.14 69.05 3.83
CA SER A 17 -0.81 67.78 3.16
C SER A 17 -2.00 66.87 3.41
N ALA A 18 -2.98 66.91 2.51
CA ALA A 18 -4.04 65.92 2.49
C ALA A 18 -3.34 64.59 2.25
N GLN A 19 -3.49 63.66 3.20
CA GLN A 19 -3.04 62.28 3.01
C GLN A 19 -3.63 61.75 1.70
N SER A 20 -2.80 61.17 0.85
CA SER A 20 -3.26 60.65 -0.44
C SER A 20 -4.10 59.37 -0.31
N LEU A 21 -3.85 58.57 0.73
CA LEU A 21 -4.58 57.33 1.00
C LEU A 21 -5.91 57.62 1.70
N GLN A 22 -7.03 57.24 1.08
CA GLN A 22 -8.37 57.42 1.62
C GLN A 22 -8.78 56.21 2.45
N HIS A 23 -9.26 56.43 3.67
CA HIS A 23 -9.69 55.35 4.58
C HIS A 23 -11.22 55.13 4.55
N PRO A 24 -11.73 53.89 4.73
CA PRO A 24 -10.95 52.65 4.82
C PRO A 24 -10.33 52.26 3.47
N ILE A 25 -9.25 51.48 3.53
CA ILE A 25 -8.53 51.00 2.34
C ILE A 25 -8.07 49.55 2.44
N ILE A 26 -7.95 49.01 3.65
CA ILE A 26 -7.31 47.70 3.87
C ILE A 26 -8.20 46.58 3.33
N HIS A 27 -9.47 46.55 3.71
CA HIS A 27 -10.42 45.52 3.29
C HIS A 27 -11.46 46.01 2.27
N ILE A 28 -11.73 47.31 2.23
CA ILE A 28 -12.74 47.92 1.38
C ILE A 28 -12.40 49.38 1.17
N THR A 29 -12.86 49.95 0.06
CA THR A 29 -12.80 51.39 -0.28
C THR A 29 -14.17 52.04 -0.25
N ALA A 30 -14.22 53.38 -0.25
CA ALA A 30 -15.46 54.16 -0.40
C ALA A 30 -16.34 53.70 -1.57
N ASP A 31 -15.71 53.42 -2.72
CA ASP A 31 -16.42 53.06 -3.96
C ASP A 31 -17.03 51.66 -3.92
N GLU A 32 -16.51 50.76 -3.08
CA GLU A 32 -16.97 49.37 -2.96
C GLU A 32 -18.08 49.18 -1.93
N ARG A 33 -18.36 50.19 -1.08
CA ARG A 33 -19.36 50.09 -0.01
C ARG A 33 -20.74 49.70 -0.54
N ALA A 34 -21.18 50.34 -1.63
CA ALA A 34 -22.48 50.08 -2.23
C ALA A 34 -22.62 48.62 -2.69
N GLU A 35 -21.55 48.04 -3.25
CA GLU A 35 -21.53 46.65 -3.68
C GLU A 35 -21.67 45.67 -2.50
N VAL A 36 -21.00 45.94 -1.38
CA VAL A 36 -21.14 45.10 -0.18
C VAL A 36 -22.55 45.20 0.42
N LEU A 37 -23.16 46.38 0.43
CA LEU A 37 -24.55 46.55 0.86
C LEU A 37 -25.53 45.81 -0.07
N ASP A 38 -25.30 45.84 -1.39
CA ASP A 38 -26.08 45.04 -2.34
C ASP A 38 -25.92 43.54 -2.07
N LYS A 39 -24.68 43.08 -1.85
CA LYS A 39 -24.40 41.68 -1.47
C LYS A 39 -25.16 41.26 -0.22
N ILE A 40 -25.17 42.09 0.83
CA ILE A 40 -25.96 41.85 2.06
C ILE A 40 -27.45 41.77 1.74
N ASN A 41 -28.00 42.67 0.92
CA ASN A 41 -29.43 42.64 0.61
C ASN A 41 -29.82 41.39 -0.20
N LYS A 42 -28.94 40.94 -1.09
CA LYS A 42 -29.23 39.90 -2.07
C LYS A 42 -28.96 38.47 -1.59
N TYR A 43 -27.92 38.27 -0.78
CA TYR A 43 -27.42 36.93 -0.47
C TYR A 43 -27.47 36.58 1.01
N SER A 44 -28.08 35.45 1.35
CA SER A 44 -28.27 34.99 2.73
C SER A 44 -26.95 34.75 3.49
N TRP A 45 -25.88 34.33 2.81
CA TRP A 45 -24.56 34.16 3.42
C TRP A 45 -23.92 35.50 3.81
N ALA A 46 -24.17 36.57 3.05
CA ALA A 46 -23.67 37.90 3.36
C ALA A 46 -24.46 38.51 4.53
N GLN A 47 -25.78 38.31 4.56
CA GLN A 47 -26.63 38.64 5.72
C GLN A 47 -26.16 37.91 6.98
N PHE A 48 -25.87 36.61 6.86
CA PHE A 48 -25.37 35.82 7.96
C PHE A 48 -24.04 36.37 8.49
N ALA A 49 -23.08 36.69 7.61
CA ALA A 49 -21.81 37.29 8.01
C ALA A 49 -21.99 38.66 8.70
N GLN A 50 -22.89 39.51 8.20
CA GLN A 50 -23.23 40.77 8.87
C GLN A 50 -23.87 40.54 10.25
N ASN A 51 -24.72 39.52 10.39
CA ASN A 51 -25.34 39.17 11.66
C ASN A 51 -24.33 38.61 12.65
N GLU A 52 -23.31 37.86 12.20
CA GLU A 52 -22.21 37.42 13.08
C GLU A 52 -21.35 38.60 13.55
N LEU A 53 -21.15 39.65 12.73
CA LEU A 53 -20.56 40.91 13.19
C LEU A 53 -21.40 41.52 14.31
N LYS A 54 -22.71 41.71 14.08
CA LYS A 54 -23.65 42.28 15.06
C LYS A 54 -23.67 41.50 16.37
N LYS A 55 -23.79 40.17 16.29
CA LYS A 55 -23.75 39.25 17.43
C LYS A 55 -22.47 39.40 18.27
N ASN A 56 -21.32 39.70 17.65
CA ASN A 56 -20.08 39.89 18.39
C ASN A 56 -20.03 41.23 19.14
N VAL A 57 -20.76 42.26 18.70
CA VAL A 57 -20.56 43.64 19.18
C VAL A 57 -21.80 44.32 19.79
N ASP A 58 -23.02 44.04 19.36
CA ASP A 58 -24.22 44.82 19.72
C ASP A 58 -24.41 44.93 21.24
N ALA A 59 -24.32 43.80 21.95
CA ALA A 59 -24.43 43.78 23.41
C ALA A 59 -23.28 44.55 24.10
N LYS A 60 -22.07 44.51 23.54
CA LYS A 60 -20.89 45.22 24.06
C LYS A 60 -21.02 46.72 23.83
N VAL A 61 -21.51 47.13 22.67
CA VAL A 61 -21.75 48.53 22.29
C VAL A 61 -22.84 49.13 23.18
N ALA A 62 -23.96 48.43 23.38
CA ALA A 62 -25.04 48.87 24.28
C ALA A 62 -24.56 49.02 25.74
N ALA A 63 -23.75 48.08 26.23
CA ALA A 63 -23.16 48.16 27.56
C ALA A 63 -22.16 49.33 27.68
N HIS A 64 -21.31 49.51 26.66
CA HIS A 64 -20.33 50.59 26.61
C HIS A 64 -20.97 51.97 26.54
N LYS A 65 -22.02 52.15 25.73
CA LYS A 65 -22.79 53.39 25.66
C LYS A 65 -23.32 53.83 27.03
N SER A 66 -23.72 52.86 27.84
CA SER A 66 -24.23 53.11 29.20
C SER A 66 -23.12 53.37 30.22
N ASN A 67 -21.97 52.69 30.08
CA ASN A 67 -20.83 52.79 30.99
C ASN A 67 -19.50 52.54 30.26
N PRO A 68 -18.90 53.56 29.63
CA PRO A 68 -17.65 53.39 28.88
C PRO A 68 -16.49 53.01 29.81
N ALA A 69 -16.48 53.50 31.05
CA ALA A 69 -15.48 53.19 32.06
C ALA A 69 -15.36 51.67 32.33
N GLN A 70 -16.49 50.96 32.41
CA GLN A 70 -16.48 49.52 32.64
C GLN A 70 -15.80 48.76 31.51
N THR A 71 -16.01 49.19 30.26
CA THR A 71 -15.40 48.54 29.09
C THR A 71 -13.89 48.75 29.07
N ILE A 72 -13.45 50.00 29.26
CA ILE A 72 -12.03 50.38 29.15
C ILE A 72 -11.22 49.87 30.36
N ASN A 73 -11.82 49.85 31.55
CA ASN A 73 -11.16 49.31 32.75
C ASN A 73 -11.02 47.79 32.74
N ALA A 74 -11.83 47.08 31.94
CA ALA A 74 -11.73 45.62 31.77
C ALA A 74 -10.60 45.20 30.82
N ILE A 75 -10.00 46.13 30.07
CA ILE A 75 -8.85 45.83 29.22
C ILE A 75 -7.64 45.57 30.13
N ILE A 76 -7.04 44.38 29.98
CA ILE A 76 -5.84 43.99 30.71
C ILE A 76 -4.65 44.86 30.31
N ALA A 77 -3.61 44.90 31.15
CA ALA A 77 -2.40 45.64 30.85
C ALA A 77 -1.67 45.06 29.63
N LEU A 78 -1.15 45.95 28.76
CA LEU A 78 -0.27 45.57 27.68
C LEU A 78 1.08 45.11 28.25
N ALA A 79 1.73 44.17 27.58
CA ALA A 79 3.08 43.75 27.90
C ALA A 79 4.07 44.92 27.82
N VAL A 80 5.18 44.85 28.57
CA VAL A 80 6.20 45.91 28.62
C VAL A 80 7.07 45.93 27.35
N ASP A 81 7.33 44.75 26.78
CA ASP A 81 8.07 44.51 25.55
C ASP A 81 7.56 43.21 24.88
N ASP A 82 8.19 42.79 23.77
CA ASP A 82 7.78 41.62 22.99
C ASP A 82 8.69 40.38 23.17
N ASN A 83 9.42 40.30 24.29
CA ASN A 83 10.43 39.28 24.55
C ASN A 83 9.89 38.00 25.22
N LEU A 84 8.59 37.92 25.51
CA LEU A 84 8.01 36.75 26.18
C LEU A 84 7.98 35.54 25.23
N ALA A 85 8.11 34.33 25.78
CA ALA A 85 8.01 33.11 24.99
C ALA A 85 6.56 32.83 24.57
N GLU A 86 6.37 32.13 23.44
CA GLU A 86 5.03 31.76 22.93
C GLU A 86 4.17 31.01 23.96
N SER A 87 4.81 30.25 24.85
CA SER A 87 4.12 29.51 25.93
C SER A 87 3.56 30.40 27.05
N GLU A 88 4.05 31.63 27.17
CA GLU A 88 3.68 32.57 28.25
C GLU A 88 2.56 33.52 27.82
N VAL A 89 2.48 33.84 26.53
CA VAL A 89 1.60 34.90 26.00
C VAL A 89 0.22 34.42 25.57
N GLY A 90 -0.04 33.11 25.54
CA GLY A 90 -1.25 32.53 24.95
C GLY A 90 -2.56 33.08 25.55
N SER A 91 -2.61 33.34 26.86
CA SER A 91 -3.79 33.91 27.52
C SER A 91 -4.00 35.37 27.15
N ALA A 92 -2.97 36.21 27.37
CA ALA A 92 -3.02 37.65 27.09
C ALA A 92 -3.34 37.93 25.60
N ASN A 93 -2.76 37.14 24.69
CA ASN A 93 -3.05 37.25 23.26
C ASN A 93 -4.53 37.04 22.95
N ASN A 94 -5.15 35.99 23.51
CA ASN A 94 -6.58 35.73 23.29
C ASN A 94 -7.47 36.83 23.91
N GLU A 95 -7.09 37.38 25.05
CA GLU A 95 -7.85 38.45 25.71
C GLU A 95 -7.78 39.77 24.91
N HIS A 96 -6.58 40.21 24.53
CA HIS A 96 -6.42 41.38 23.66
C HIS A 96 -7.06 41.19 22.29
N PHE A 97 -6.91 40.01 21.68
CA PHE A 97 -7.57 39.69 20.41
C PHE A 97 -9.09 39.84 20.51
N LYS A 98 -9.75 39.36 21.58
CA LYS A 98 -11.21 39.50 21.75
C LYS A 98 -11.66 40.96 21.80
N VAL A 99 -10.87 41.81 22.46
CA VAL A 99 -11.14 43.24 22.56
C VAL A 99 -10.94 43.92 21.20
N LEU A 100 -9.76 43.75 20.59
CA LEU A 100 -9.42 44.41 19.32
C LEU A 100 -10.27 43.89 18.15
N SER A 101 -10.59 42.60 18.09
CA SER A 101 -11.50 42.06 17.06
C SER A 101 -12.91 42.62 17.21
N SER A 102 -13.40 42.84 18.45
CA SER A 102 -14.69 43.51 18.63
C SER A 102 -14.67 44.98 18.24
N ALA A 103 -13.57 45.72 18.48
CA ALA A 103 -13.42 47.08 17.98
C ALA A 103 -13.38 47.12 16.44
N ALA A 104 -12.65 46.19 15.81
CA ALA A 104 -12.60 46.09 14.35
C ALA A 104 -13.97 45.73 13.75
N HIS A 105 -14.71 44.80 14.34
CA HIS A 105 -16.05 44.43 13.89
C HIS A 105 -17.06 45.57 14.09
N ALA A 106 -16.93 46.35 15.16
CA ALA A 106 -17.74 47.55 15.36
C ALA A 106 -17.39 48.62 14.31
N GLY A 107 -16.10 48.85 14.02
CA GLY A 107 -15.71 49.74 12.92
C GLY A 107 -16.27 49.30 11.56
N MET A 108 -16.22 48.00 11.26
CA MET A 108 -16.84 47.44 10.06
C MET A 108 -18.35 47.70 10.02
N LEU A 109 -19.06 47.54 11.13
CA LEU A 109 -20.49 47.82 11.22
C LEU A 109 -20.80 49.30 11.09
N TYR A 110 -20.06 50.18 11.76
CA TYR A 110 -20.15 51.63 11.56
C TYR A 110 -20.03 51.97 10.09
N TYR A 111 -19.02 51.44 9.41
CA TYR A 111 -18.83 51.73 8.00
C TYR A 111 -20.00 51.24 7.13
N LEU A 112 -20.64 50.13 7.48
CA LEU A 112 -21.80 49.62 6.76
C LEU A 112 -23.10 50.34 7.11
N THR A 113 -23.33 50.73 8.36
CA THR A 113 -24.62 51.25 8.85
C THR A 113 -24.64 52.76 9.09
N GLU A 114 -23.47 53.41 9.11
CA GLU A 114 -23.26 54.80 9.52
C GLU A 114 -23.70 55.10 10.96
N ASP A 115 -23.88 54.08 11.80
CA ASP A 115 -24.26 54.23 13.21
C ASP A 115 -23.03 54.54 14.08
N GLU A 116 -22.95 55.79 14.53
CA GLU A 116 -21.84 56.33 15.32
C GLU A 116 -21.65 55.63 16.68
N ASP A 117 -22.66 54.93 17.23
CA ASP A 117 -22.48 54.15 18.47
C ASP A 117 -21.40 53.07 18.29
N TYR A 118 -21.36 52.43 17.12
CA TYR A 118 -20.32 51.46 16.79
C TYR A 118 -18.94 52.13 16.65
N ALA A 119 -18.89 53.30 15.99
CA ALA A 119 -17.64 54.06 15.83
C ALA A 119 -17.09 54.50 17.18
N GLN A 120 -17.95 55.03 18.06
CA GLN A 120 -17.55 55.51 19.37
C GLN A 120 -17.03 54.37 20.27
N TYR A 121 -17.68 53.20 20.25
CA TYR A 121 -17.19 52.00 20.94
C TYR A 121 -15.79 51.60 20.48
N ALA A 122 -15.57 51.53 19.17
CA ALA A 122 -14.28 51.19 18.60
C ALA A 122 -13.22 52.27 18.94
N ALA A 123 -13.58 53.55 18.83
CA ALA A 123 -12.73 54.70 19.10
C ALA A 123 -12.21 54.71 20.54
N ASP A 124 -13.10 54.49 21.52
CA ASP A 124 -12.73 54.48 22.94
C ASP A 124 -11.79 53.31 23.27
N ILE A 125 -12.01 52.13 22.66
CA ILE A 125 -11.12 50.98 22.81
C ILE A 125 -9.75 51.27 22.23
N ILE A 126 -9.65 51.64 20.95
CA ILE A 126 -8.33 51.80 20.32
C ILE A 126 -7.58 53.01 20.87
N TRP A 127 -8.29 54.03 21.37
CA TRP A 127 -7.68 55.14 22.09
C TRP A 127 -6.91 54.68 23.33
N HIS A 128 -7.44 53.72 24.09
CA HIS A 128 -6.71 53.14 25.22
C HIS A 128 -5.38 52.51 24.77
N TYR A 129 -5.38 51.75 23.67
CA TYR A 129 -4.15 51.18 23.11
C TYR A 129 -3.20 52.26 22.61
N PHE A 130 -3.68 53.29 21.92
CA PHE A 130 -2.84 54.37 21.41
C PHE A 130 -2.13 55.14 22.52
N GLN A 131 -2.80 55.42 23.63
CA GLN A 131 -2.17 56.10 24.77
C GLN A 131 -1.07 55.28 25.44
N GLU A 132 -1.23 53.96 25.49
CA GLU A 132 -0.22 53.07 26.06
C GLU A 132 0.96 52.83 25.10
N LEU A 133 0.71 52.89 23.79
CA LEU A 133 1.71 52.58 22.74
C LEU A 133 2.46 53.81 22.22
N ALA A 134 1.85 54.99 22.20
CA ALA A 134 2.49 56.22 21.71
C ALA A 134 3.73 56.66 22.51
N PRO A 135 3.81 56.49 23.85
CA PRO A 135 5.01 56.84 24.62
C PRO A 135 6.20 55.90 24.40
N ARG A 136 5.98 54.73 23.76
CA ARG A 136 6.99 53.67 23.60
C ARG A 136 7.91 53.91 22.41
N THR A 137 8.83 52.97 22.19
CA THR A 137 9.69 52.87 21.00
C THR A 137 9.35 51.60 20.22
N PRO A 138 9.78 51.47 18.95
CA PRO A 138 9.65 50.22 18.19
C PRO A 138 10.13 48.96 18.96
N GLU A 139 11.17 49.05 19.77
CA GLU A 139 11.74 47.92 20.54
C GLU A 139 10.91 47.54 21.79
N THR A 140 10.12 48.47 22.32
CA THR A 140 9.34 48.30 23.57
C THR A 140 7.84 48.23 23.32
N THR A 141 7.41 48.44 22.08
CA THR A 141 6.01 48.30 21.68
C THR A 141 5.62 46.82 21.62
N ALA A 142 4.63 46.47 22.44
CA ALA A 142 4.01 45.16 22.46
C ALA A 142 2.60 45.26 23.02
N ILE A 143 1.70 44.36 22.61
CA ILE A 143 0.36 44.25 23.19
C ILE A 143 0.30 43.00 24.07
N CYS A 144 0.41 41.82 23.46
CA CYS A 144 0.42 40.55 24.21
C CYS A 144 1.82 40.12 24.66
N GLY A 145 2.88 40.71 24.08
CA GLY A 145 4.24 40.57 24.57
C GLY A 145 5.11 39.59 23.81
N ASN A 146 4.77 39.28 22.56
CA ASN A 146 5.58 38.39 21.73
C ASN A 146 5.65 38.86 20.28
N TYR A 147 6.88 38.96 19.75
CA TYR A 147 7.15 39.49 18.41
C TYR A 147 6.45 38.74 17.27
N PHE A 148 6.08 37.47 17.48
CA PHE A 148 5.39 36.66 16.48
C PHE A 148 3.86 36.73 16.66
N PHE A 149 3.37 36.75 17.90
CA PHE A 149 1.94 36.78 18.17
C PHE A 149 1.36 38.16 17.83
N ASP A 150 2.00 39.25 18.25
CA ASP A 150 1.43 40.58 18.10
C ASP A 150 1.15 40.97 16.63
N PRO A 151 2.13 40.90 15.71
CA PRO A 151 1.90 41.12 14.28
C PRO A 151 0.96 40.10 13.62
N ARG A 152 0.75 38.92 14.23
CA ARG A 152 -0.10 37.87 13.68
C ARG A 152 -1.56 37.98 14.13
N SER A 153 -1.83 38.52 15.32
CA SER A 153 -3.16 38.48 15.94
C SER A 153 -3.65 39.76 16.61
N THR A 154 -2.80 40.66 17.11
CA THR A 154 -3.29 41.89 17.79
C THR A 154 -3.15 43.11 16.88
N TYR A 155 -1.96 43.36 16.33
CA TYR A 155 -1.68 44.50 15.45
C TYR A 155 -2.60 44.60 14.23
N PRO A 156 -2.94 43.50 13.52
CA PRO A 156 -3.87 43.59 12.40
C PRO A 156 -5.22 44.18 12.82
N TYR A 157 -5.80 43.76 13.96
CA TYR A 157 -7.13 44.23 14.38
C TYR A 157 -7.13 45.63 14.96
N LEU A 158 -6.03 46.06 15.60
CA LEU A 158 -5.85 47.47 15.95
C LEU A 158 -5.85 48.34 14.69
N ALA A 159 -5.10 47.93 13.66
CA ALA A 159 -5.04 48.62 12.38
C ALA A 159 -6.39 48.61 11.64
N TYR A 160 -7.09 47.46 11.59
CA TYR A 160 -8.40 47.35 10.94
C TYR A 160 -9.45 48.23 11.64
N ALA A 161 -9.48 48.23 12.97
CA ALA A 161 -10.39 49.10 13.71
C ALA A 161 -10.13 50.57 13.38
N TYR A 162 -8.87 51.00 13.38
CA TYR A 162 -8.47 52.36 13.02
C TYR A 162 -8.87 52.73 11.59
N ASP A 163 -8.57 51.87 10.60
CA ASP A 163 -8.88 52.08 9.18
C ASP A 163 -10.39 52.32 8.95
N PHE A 164 -11.25 51.49 9.55
CA PHE A 164 -12.70 51.60 9.38
C PHE A 164 -13.32 52.83 10.05
N ILE A 165 -12.72 53.36 11.13
CA ILE A 165 -13.26 54.51 11.87
C ILE A 165 -12.42 55.79 11.68
N TYR A 166 -11.44 55.78 10.78
CA TYR A 166 -10.51 56.89 10.56
C TYR A 166 -11.23 58.21 10.34
N ASN A 167 -12.25 58.22 9.49
CA ASN A 167 -13.02 59.44 9.17
C ASN A 167 -13.83 59.95 10.37
N PHE A 168 -14.35 59.05 11.21
CA PHE A 168 -15.04 59.41 12.46
C PHE A 168 -14.06 60.07 13.44
N LEU A 169 -12.88 59.48 13.64
CA LEU A 169 -11.85 60.01 14.54
C LEU A 169 -11.36 61.39 14.10
N ASN A 170 -11.15 61.60 12.81
CA ASN A 170 -10.67 62.86 12.26
C ASN A 170 -11.76 63.90 12.00
N THR A 171 -13.01 63.61 12.36
CA THR A 171 -14.07 64.61 12.35
C THR A 171 -13.81 65.67 13.43
N PRO A 172 -13.83 66.98 13.11
CA PRO A 172 -13.59 68.03 14.10
C PRO A 172 -14.53 67.94 15.30
N GLY A 173 -13.95 67.87 16.50
CA GLY A 173 -14.72 67.80 17.75
C GLY A 173 -14.99 66.37 18.27
N THR A 174 -14.54 65.33 17.55
CA THR A 174 -14.63 63.94 18.04
C THR A 174 -13.95 63.78 19.39
N GLN A 175 -14.63 63.10 20.31
CA GLN A 175 -14.13 62.82 21.66
C GLN A 175 -13.98 61.32 21.90
N VAL A 176 -13.01 60.96 22.72
CA VAL A 176 -12.66 59.58 23.08
C VAL A 176 -12.59 59.44 24.60
N TYR A 177 -13.02 58.30 25.13
CA TYR A 177 -13.00 58.04 26.57
C TYR A 177 -11.57 57.79 27.07
N ASP A 178 -11.13 58.62 28.02
CA ASP A 178 -9.82 58.51 28.63
C ASP A 178 -9.88 57.76 29.96
N LYS A 179 -9.10 56.68 30.07
CA LYS A 179 -9.04 55.85 31.28
C LYS A 179 -8.54 56.62 32.50
N THR A 180 -7.56 57.51 32.32
CA THR A 180 -6.89 58.23 33.41
C THR A 180 -7.72 59.43 33.88
N ALA A 181 -8.30 60.18 32.95
CA ALA A 181 -9.18 61.31 33.25
C ALA A 181 -10.59 60.85 33.69
N GLY A 182 -10.96 59.60 33.39
CA GLY A 182 -12.27 59.04 33.72
C GLY A 182 -13.44 59.64 32.94
N THR A 183 -13.15 60.38 31.86
CA THR A 183 -14.12 61.15 31.05
C THR A 183 -13.71 61.20 29.58
N ARG A 184 -14.59 61.72 28.73
CA ARG A 184 -14.28 61.96 27.31
C ARG A 184 -13.36 63.16 27.15
N ILE A 185 -12.32 63.01 26.33
CA ILE A 185 -11.36 64.05 25.94
C ILE A 185 -11.33 64.21 24.42
N ALA A 186 -10.76 65.29 23.91
CA ALA A 186 -10.56 65.46 22.47
C ALA A 186 -9.61 64.39 21.93
N TYR A 187 -9.96 63.79 20.78
CA TYR A 187 -9.08 62.86 20.08
C TYR A 187 -7.81 63.57 19.57
N SER A 188 -6.66 62.91 19.68
CA SER A 188 -5.38 63.39 19.12
C SER A 188 -4.89 62.44 18.03
N ASN A 189 -4.97 62.88 16.78
CA ASN A 189 -4.39 62.13 15.66
C ASN A 189 -2.87 62.02 15.78
N GLU A 190 -2.19 63.01 16.38
CA GLU A 190 -0.75 62.94 16.64
C GLU A 190 -0.39 61.74 17.54
N THR A 191 -1.16 61.51 18.60
CA THR A 191 -0.97 60.36 19.50
C THR A 191 -1.23 59.04 18.77
N ALA A 192 -2.32 58.96 18.00
CA ALA A 192 -2.64 57.77 17.22
C ALA A 192 -1.55 57.45 16.19
N GLN A 193 -1.09 58.44 15.44
CA GLN A 193 -0.05 58.29 14.44
C GLN A 193 1.30 57.88 15.08
N LYS A 194 1.64 58.41 16.26
CA LYS A 194 2.83 57.95 16.99
C LYS A 194 2.71 56.49 17.42
N ALA A 195 1.55 56.07 17.94
CA ALA A 195 1.30 54.68 18.29
C ALA A 195 1.39 53.75 17.06
N MET A 196 0.77 54.12 15.94
CA MET A 196 0.82 53.31 14.71
C MET A 196 2.23 53.21 14.12
N LYS A 197 3.03 54.29 14.16
CA LYS A 197 4.45 54.25 13.78
C LYS A 197 5.24 53.28 14.65
N ASN A 198 4.98 53.27 15.96
CA ASN A 198 5.62 52.33 16.89
C ASN A 198 5.19 50.87 16.62
N VAL A 199 3.92 50.63 16.30
CA VAL A 199 3.41 49.28 15.93
C VAL A 199 4.04 48.78 14.64
N ALA A 200 4.05 49.59 13.58
CA ALA A 200 4.70 49.25 12.31
C ALA A 200 6.21 49.06 12.49
N GLY A 201 6.85 49.97 13.26
CA GLY A 201 8.26 49.91 13.61
C GLY A 201 8.62 48.65 14.40
N ASN A 202 7.77 48.19 15.32
CA ASN A 202 7.96 46.94 16.04
C ASN A 202 7.80 45.71 15.13
N ALA A 203 6.76 45.68 14.30
CA ALA A 203 6.53 44.57 13.38
C ALA A 203 7.70 44.37 12.41
N LEU A 204 8.30 45.46 11.92
CA LEU A 204 9.49 45.41 11.08
C LEU A 204 10.78 45.24 11.90
N LEU A 205 10.92 45.92 13.04
CA LEU A 205 12.13 46.00 13.86
C LEU A 205 13.41 46.25 13.05
N GLU A 206 13.52 47.43 12.44
CA GLU A 206 14.70 47.81 11.64
C GLU A 206 16.01 47.79 12.46
N SER A 207 15.94 48.10 13.76
CA SER A 207 17.08 48.01 14.70
C SER A 207 17.58 46.57 14.93
N GLY A 208 16.76 45.56 14.63
CA GLY A 208 17.13 44.15 14.64
C GLY A 208 17.98 43.71 13.44
N GLY A 209 18.21 44.62 12.48
CA GLY A 209 19.06 44.39 11.31
C GLY A 209 18.27 44.01 10.04
N VAL A 210 18.97 44.11 8.91
CA VAL A 210 18.41 43.85 7.57
C VAL A 210 18.25 42.37 7.29
N ASP A 211 17.35 42.03 6.37
CA ASP A 211 17.19 40.67 5.86
C ASP A 211 18.49 40.15 5.23
N ASN A 212 18.97 39.00 5.70
CA ASN A 212 20.16 38.32 5.19
C ASN A 212 19.85 36.93 4.57
N LYS A 213 18.56 36.70 4.27
CA LYS A 213 17.99 35.44 3.79
C LYS A 213 17.40 35.52 2.39
N TYR A 214 17.76 36.53 1.59
CA TYR A 214 17.32 36.62 0.18
C TYR A 214 17.52 35.29 -0.57
N GLY A 215 16.42 34.76 -1.12
CA GLY A 215 16.37 33.47 -1.82
C GLY A 215 16.76 32.23 -1.00
N LYS A 216 16.84 32.32 0.33
CA LYS A 216 17.20 31.21 1.23
C LYS A 216 15.97 30.71 1.99
N LEU A 217 16.03 29.44 2.42
CA LEU A 217 14.99 28.82 3.23
C LEU A 217 14.71 29.61 4.53
N VAL A 218 13.44 29.95 4.76
CA VAL A 218 12.90 30.51 6.02
C VAL A 218 11.62 29.75 6.39
N SER A 219 11.18 29.85 7.65
CA SER A 219 9.88 29.30 8.06
C SER A 219 8.73 30.16 7.57
N ASN A 220 7.50 29.70 7.75
CA ASN A 220 6.28 30.45 7.48
C ASN A 220 6.04 31.68 8.37
N HIS A 221 6.90 31.95 9.37
CA HIS A 221 6.68 33.04 10.31
C HIS A 221 6.52 34.42 9.64
N PRO A 222 7.38 34.83 8.69
CA PRO A 222 7.24 36.12 8.00
C PRO A 222 5.94 36.25 7.20
N ILE A 223 5.37 35.13 6.75
CA ILE A 223 4.09 35.11 6.04
C ILE A 223 2.93 35.36 7.02
N LEU A 224 3.01 34.78 8.21
CA LEU A 224 1.96 34.89 9.23
C LEU A 224 1.93 36.27 9.90
N THR A 225 3.07 36.95 10.00
CA THR A 225 3.19 38.31 10.57
C THR A 225 2.97 39.42 9.54
N ALA A 226 3.12 39.11 8.24
CA ALA A 226 2.98 40.08 7.16
C ALA A 226 1.68 40.91 7.17
N PRO A 227 0.48 40.33 7.46
CA PRO A 227 -0.75 41.12 7.50
C PRO A 227 -0.72 42.23 8.55
N GLY A 228 -0.17 41.97 9.75
CA GLY A 228 -0.08 43.00 10.80
C GLY A 228 0.95 44.06 10.49
N ALA A 229 2.08 43.69 9.89
CA ALA A 229 3.07 44.65 9.40
C ALA A 229 2.46 45.56 8.33
N LEU A 230 1.88 45.00 7.27
CA LEU A 230 1.31 45.76 6.17
C LEU A 230 0.12 46.62 6.63
N ALA A 231 -0.82 46.06 7.40
CA ALA A 231 -1.98 46.81 7.90
C ALA A 231 -1.55 48.02 8.75
N ALA A 232 -0.55 47.86 9.62
CA ALA A 232 -0.05 48.96 10.44
C ALA A 232 0.63 50.05 9.59
N ILE A 233 1.39 49.68 8.55
CA ILE A 233 2.00 50.62 7.60
C ILE A 233 0.92 51.43 6.86
N LEU A 234 -0.16 50.78 6.44
CA LEU A 234 -1.25 51.43 5.71
C LEU A 234 -2.02 52.46 6.54
N CYS A 235 -1.94 52.40 7.87
CA CYS A 235 -2.54 53.37 8.78
C CYS A 235 -1.65 54.60 9.07
N ILE A 236 -0.48 54.73 8.42
CA ILE A 236 0.41 55.89 8.58
C ILE A 236 -0.01 57.02 7.65
N ASP A 237 -0.32 58.19 8.20
CA ASP A 237 -0.81 59.34 7.43
C ASP A 237 0.29 59.99 6.58
N ASP A 238 1.53 59.99 7.08
CA ASP A 238 2.68 60.54 6.38
C ASP A 238 3.03 59.67 5.17
N ASP A 239 2.66 60.13 3.98
CA ASP A 239 2.89 59.44 2.71
C ASP A 239 4.35 59.06 2.47
N THR A 240 5.30 59.92 2.89
CA THR A 240 6.74 59.65 2.68
C THR A 240 7.21 58.52 3.58
N GLU A 241 6.80 58.55 4.84
CA GLU A 241 7.15 57.50 5.80
C GLU A 241 6.42 56.19 5.51
N ARG A 242 5.15 56.26 5.11
CA ARG A 242 4.37 55.09 4.69
C ARG A 242 5.04 54.38 3.51
N GLU A 243 5.48 55.12 2.48
CA GLU A 243 6.20 54.54 1.34
C GLU A 243 7.55 53.95 1.74
N ARG A 244 8.30 54.63 2.63
CA ARG A 244 9.58 54.12 3.15
C ARG A 244 9.38 52.77 3.85
N LEU A 245 8.42 52.69 4.77
CA LEU A 245 8.11 51.47 5.52
C LEU A 245 7.56 50.37 4.60
N PHE A 246 6.72 50.71 3.61
CA PHE A 246 6.27 49.76 2.60
C PHE A 246 7.46 49.17 1.83
N LYS A 247 8.43 49.98 1.43
CA LYS A 247 9.66 49.49 0.78
C LYS A 247 10.50 48.60 1.70
N VAL A 248 10.49 48.86 3.01
CA VAL A 248 11.12 47.94 3.98
C VAL A 248 10.38 46.61 4.01
N PHE A 249 9.06 46.60 4.12
CA PHE A 249 8.26 45.36 4.10
C PHE A 249 8.39 44.58 2.78
N TRP A 250 8.25 45.27 1.65
CA TRP A 250 8.13 44.68 0.33
C TRP A 250 9.48 44.22 -0.21
N ASP A 251 10.46 45.13 -0.27
CA ASP A 251 11.70 44.90 -1.03
C ASP A 251 12.97 44.73 -0.18
N THR A 252 13.06 45.42 0.96
CA THR A 252 14.32 45.45 1.73
C THR A 252 14.36 44.33 2.77
N GLY A 253 13.29 44.17 3.54
CA GLY A 253 13.16 43.22 4.64
C GLY A 253 14.06 43.54 5.83
N THR A 254 13.69 42.94 6.97
CA THR A 254 14.49 42.91 8.19
C THR A 254 14.73 41.45 8.60
N GLN A 255 15.52 41.23 9.65
CA GLN A 255 15.65 39.90 10.25
C GLN A 255 14.35 39.39 10.88
N ARG A 256 13.46 40.31 11.29
CA ARG A 256 12.17 39.98 11.92
C ARG A 256 11.06 39.76 10.89
N GLN A 257 10.95 40.65 9.92
CA GLN A 257 10.00 40.56 8.81
C GLN A 257 10.80 40.53 7.51
N ASN A 258 11.08 39.32 7.03
CA ASN A 258 11.82 39.13 5.79
C ASN A 258 11.12 39.82 4.61
N SER A 259 11.92 40.24 3.62
CA SER A 259 11.42 40.90 2.42
C SER A 259 10.40 40.01 1.71
N PHE A 260 9.25 40.59 1.39
CA PHE A 260 8.22 39.88 0.66
C PHE A 260 8.72 39.47 -0.73
N THR A 261 9.32 40.38 -1.51
CA THR A 261 9.73 40.13 -2.90
C THR A 261 11.09 39.44 -3.06
N ARG A 262 12.03 39.64 -2.13
CA ARG A 262 13.40 39.10 -2.24
C ARG A 262 13.64 37.83 -1.43
N THR A 263 12.81 37.56 -0.42
CA THR A 263 12.92 36.33 0.39
C THR A 263 11.69 35.46 0.24
N VAL A 264 10.49 35.96 0.53
CA VAL A 264 9.28 35.12 0.59
C VAL A 264 8.86 34.60 -0.78
N MET A 265 8.65 35.49 -1.76
CA MET A 265 8.14 35.08 -3.08
C MET A 265 9.10 34.16 -3.86
N PRO A 266 10.43 34.34 -3.84
CA PRO A 266 11.36 33.44 -4.53
C PRO A 266 11.36 31.98 -4.04
N ILE A 267 10.82 31.70 -2.85
CA ILE A 267 10.83 30.36 -2.23
C ILE A 267 9.74 29.43 -2.80
N PHE A 268 8.65 29.96 -3.38
CA PHE A 268 7.50 29.17 -3.85
C PHE A 268 7.80 28.18 -4.99
N GLY A 269 8.95 28.33 -5.67
CA GLY A 269 9.34 27.49 -6.79
C GLY A 269 8.31 27.47 -7.93
N GLU A 270 8.44 26.50 -8.81
CA GLU A 270 7.57 26.38 -10.00
C GLU A 270 6.15 25.90 -9.69
N GLN A 271 5.95 25.12 -8.61
CA GLN A 271 4.63 24.59 -8.24
C GLN A 271 3.76 25.60 -7.51
N GLY A 272 4.30 26.78 -7.15
CA GLY A 272 3.51 27.85 -6.56
C GLY A 272 2.92 27.52 -5.18
N ILE A 273 3.50 26.56 -4.46
CA ILE A 273 3.13 26.23 -3.08
C ILE A 273 4.28 26.55 -2.12
N TRP A 274 3.94 26.91 -0.88
CA TRP A 274 4.94 27.16 0.15
C TRP A 274 5.66 25.84 0.50
N PRO A 275 7.01 25.75 0.42
CA PRO A 275 7.73 24.48 0.48
C PRO A 275 7.96 23.99 1.92
N GLU A 276 6.87 23.79 2.65
CA GLU A 276 6.84 23.17 3.96
C GLU A 276 6.03 21.87 3.93
N SER A 277 5.86 21.24 5.09
CA SER A 277 4.90 20.14 5.27
C SER A 277 3.47 20.55 4.86
N THR A 278 2.62 19.57 4.48
CA THR A 278 1.29 19.81 3.89
C THR A 278 0.48 20.90 4.61
N SER A 279 0.25 20.77 5.93
CA SER A 279 -0.62 21.73 6.64
C SER A 279 0.04 23.09 6.88
N TYR A 280 1.37 23.15 6.91
CA TYR A 280 2.12 24.42 6.97
C TYR A 280 2.27 25.05 5.57
N SER A 281 1.84 24.38 4.52
CA SER A 281 1.82 24.93 3.16
C SER A 281 0.54 25.74 2.86
N PHE A 282 -0.50 25.64 3.70
CA PHE A 282 -1.76 26.38 3.56
C PHE A 282 -1.61 27.88 3.93
N MET A 283 -0.72 28.57 3.22
CA MET A 283 -0.25 29.92 3.52
C MET A 283 -1.11 31.02 2.88
N SER A 284 -2.41 31.02 3.20
CA SER A 284 -3.38 31.98 2.63
C SER A 284 -3.09 33.46 2.87
N ARG A 285 -2.17 33.78 3.80
CA ARG A 285 -1.71 35.15 4.04
C ARG A 285 -0.94 35.73 2.86
N ILE A 286 -0.37 34.90 1.99
CA ILE A 286 0.25 35.37 0.75
C ILE A 286 -0.80 35.96 -0.18
N GLN A 287 -1.87 35.22 -0.45
CA GLN A 287 -2.95 35.68 -1.32
C GLN A 287 -3.66 36.89 -0.70
N LEU A 288 -3.79 36.95 0.63
CA LEU A 288 -4.26 38.14 1.35
C LEU A 288 -3.37 39.36 1.06
N VAL A 289 -2.05 39.26 1.28
CA VAL A 289 -1.10 40.36 1.06
C VAL A 289 -1.07 40.78 -0.41
N LEU A 290 -1.00 39.82 -1.35
CA LEU A 290 -1.04 40.12 -2.78
C LEU A 290 -2.34 40.82 -3.18
N ASN A 291 -3.48 40.40 -2.62
CA ASN A 291 -4.77 41.06 -2.88
C ASN A 291 -4.77 42.50 -2.36
N MET A 292 -4.24 42.75 -1.16
CA MET A 292 -4.13 44.10 -0.59
C MET A 292 -3.21 44.98 -1.45
N VAL A 293 -2.03 44.48 -1.81
CA VAL A 293 -1.05 45.24 -2.59
C VAL A 293 -1.55 45.55 -4.01
N ASP A 294 -2.18 44.60 -4.71
CA ASP A 294 -2.76 44.85 -6.04
C ASP A 294 -3.88 45.90 -6.01
N ARG A 295 -4.65 45.98 -4.92
CA ARG A 295 -5.70 46.99 -4.75
C ARG A 295 -5.16 48.38 -4.46
N ILE A 296 -4.09 48.46 -3.66
CA ILE A 296 -3.54 49.73 -3.14
C ILE A 296 -2.49 50.32 -4.08
N LYS A 297 -1.70 49.45 -4.70
CA LYS A 297 -0.61 49.77 -5.61
C LYS A 297 -0.74 48.96 -6.91
N PRO A 298 -1.83 49.15 -7.68
CA PRO A 298 -2.06 48.40 -8.92
C PRO A 298 -0.92 48.58 -9.94
N GLU A 299 -0.16 49.67 -9.86
CA GLU A 299 1.02 49.94 -10.69
C GLU A 299 2.17 48.94 -10.50
N LEU A 300 2.19 48.18 -9.40
CA LEU A 300 3.20 47.14 -9.16
C LEU A 300 2.91 45.83 -9.92
N ASP A 301 1.71 45.67 -10.45
CA ASP A 301 1.27 44.51 -11.25
C ASP A 301 1.62 43.14 -10.64
N VAL A 302 1.42 43.02 -9.32
CA VAL A 302 1.86 41.86 -8.53
C VAL A 302 1.11 40.57 -8.88
N ILE A 303 -0.13 40.68 -9.38
CA ILE A 303 -0.96 39.52 -9.67
C ILE A 303 -0.48 38.76 -10.92
N PRO A 304 -0.23 39.41 -12.08
CA PRO A 304 0.46 38.75 -13.19
C PRO A 304 1.84 38.23 -12.81
N GLN A 305 2.64 39.00 -12.05
CA GLN A 305 4.00 38.61 -11.67
C GLN A 305 4.04 37.31 -10.84
N TYR A 306 3.09 37.14 -9.92
CA TYR A 306 3.04 36.01 -8.99
C TYR A 306 1.86 35.07 -9.25
N ARG A 307 1.42 35.03 -10.50
CA ARG A 307 0.28 34.21 -10.94
C ARG A 307 0.45 32.73 -10.58
N ASN A 308 1.66 32.20 -10.66
CA ASN A 308 1.98 30.82 -10.28
C ASN A 308 1.57 30.47 -8.84
N VAL A 309 1.64 31.43 -7.90
CA VAL A 309 1.24 31.23 -6.50
C VAL A 309 -0.29 31.20 -6.32
N LEU A 310 -1.03 31.74 -7.29
CA LEU A 310 -2.49 31.59 -7.36
C LEU A 310 -2.88 30.25 -8.00
N ASP A 311 -2.17 29.81 -9.04
CA ASP A 311 -2.40 28.51 -9.66
C ASP A 311 -2.02 27.35 -8.73
N GLY A 312 -0.93 27.49 -7.98
CA GLY A 312 -0.38 26.46 -7.10
C GLY A 312 -1.33 26.00 -5.98
N VAL A 313 -2.26 26.86 -5.53
CA VAL A 313 -3.17 26.50 -4.43
C VAL A 313 -4.09 25.32 -4.77
N PHE A 314 -4.37 25.09 -6.05
CA PHE A 314 -5.23 23.99 -6.50
C PHE A 314 -4.54 22.63 -6.47
N LEU A 315 -3.21 22.60 -6.27
CA LEU A 315 -2.49 21.37 -5.98
C LEU A 315 -3.01 20.70 -4.70
N PHE A 316 -3.46 21.48 -3.70
CA PHE A 316 -3.95 20.95 -2.44
C PHE A 316 -5.21 20.08 -2.59
N GLU A 317 -6.12 20.39 -3.53
CA GLU A 317 -7.26 19.51 -3.80
C GLU A 317 -6.80 18.13 -4.31
N ASN A 318 -5.77 18.10 -5.17
CA ASN A 318 -5.16 16.86 -5.64
C ASN A 318 -4.41 16.09 -4.55
N LEU A 319 -4.12 16.71 -3.40
CA LEU A 319 -3.48 16.10 -2.24
C LEU A 319 -4.48 15.55 -1.21
N ARG A 320 -5.77 15.44 -1.54
CA ARG A 320 -6.80 14.83 -0.68
C ARG A 320 -6.94 13.33 -0.91
N HIS A 321 -7.00 12.55 0.17
CA HIS A 321 -7.50 11.17 0.15
C HIS A 321 -8.99 11.11 -0.24
N PRO A 322 -9.52 9.93 -0.59
CA PRO A 322 -10.94 9.74 -0.90
C PRO A 322 -11.92 10.21 0.20
N ASN A 323 -11.55 10.13 1.49
CA ASN A 323 -12.33 10.68 2.61
C ASN A 323 -12.11 12.19 2.85
N ARG A 324 -11.49 12.90 1.88
CA ARG A 324 -11.15 14.33 1.92
C ARG A 324 -10.08 14.77 2.92
N SER A 325 -9.55 13.87 3.76
CA SER A 325 -8.36 14.16 4.56
C SER A 325 -7.13 14.38 3.66
N TYR A 326 -6.11 15.07 4.15
CA TYR A 326 -4.91 15.36 3.35
C TYR A 326 -3.83 14.29 3.48
N VAL A 327 -3.08 14.08 2.40
CA VAL A 327 -1.82 13.34 2.49
C VAL A 327 -0.84 14.07 3.40
N ARG A 328 0.01 13.28 4.07
CA ARG A 328 0.87 13.80 5.12
C ARG A 328 2.34 13.58 4.81
N TYR A 329 3.09 14.66 4.78
CA TYR A 329 4.56 14.64 4.80
C TYR A 329 5.06 15.70 5.78
N GLY A 330 6.06 15.35 6.61
CA GLY A 330 6.54 16.21 7.69
C GLY A 330 5.51 16.43 8.81
N ASP A 331 5.68 17.53 9.57
CA ASP A 331 4.77 17.91 10.65
C ASP A 331 3.44 18.41 10.08
N SER A 332 2.46 17.53 9.88
CA SER A 332 1.16 17.92 9.32
C SER A 332 -0.02 17.32 10.05
N LYS A 333 -1.14 18.06 10.07
CA LYS A 333 -2.46 17.63 10.56
C LYS A 333 -3.37 17.31 9.39
N ARG A 334 -3.61 16.02 9.11
CA ARG A 334 -4.39 15.59 7.92
C ARG A 334 -5.86 16.02 7.91
N TYR A 335 -6.47 16.29 9.07
CA TYR A 335 -7.86 16.76 9.17
C TYR A 335 -7.99 18.29 9.31
N ASN A 336 -6.88 19.02 9.31
CA ASN A 336 -6.91 20.48 9.38
C ASN A 336 -6.92 21.06 7.96
N ASP A 337 -8.09 21.48 7.50
CA ASP A 337 -8.24 22.06 6.17
C ASP A 337 -8.03 23.58 6.18
N GLY A 338 -6.83 24.02 5.78
CA GLY A 338 -6.50 25.44 5.62
C GLY A 338 -6.80 26.01 4.24
N SER A 339 -7.37 25.23 3.32
CA SER A 339 -7.48 25.61 1.90
C SER A 339 -8.62 26.57 1.58
N LYS A 340 -9.71 26.57 2.36
CA LYS A 340 -10.89 27.45 2.15
C LYS A 340 -10.50 28.91 1.93
N SER A 341 -9.63 29.44 2.78
CA SER A 341 -9.18 30.83 2.69
C SER A 341 -8.36 31.10 1.41
N LEU A 342 -7.56 30.13 0.94
CA LEU A 342 -6.82 30.25 -0.33
C LEU A 342 -7.79 30.46 -1.48
N PHE A 343 -8.77 29.57 -1.63
CA PHE A 343 -9.72 29.63 -2.74
C PHE A 343 -10.59 30.88 -2.69
N ARG A 344 -11.00 31.34 -1.50
CA ARG A 344 -11.73 32.61 -1.34
C ARG A 344 -10.95 33.80 -1.88
N TYR A 345 -9.67 33.93 -1.50
CA TYR A 345 -8.85 35.05 -1.96
C TYR A 345 -8.54 34.94 -3.45
N VAL A 346 -8.27 33.73 -3.95
CA VAL A 346 -8.08 33.50 -5.39
C VAL A 346 -9.33 33.86 -6.17
N LEU A 347 -10.53 33.50 -5.70
CA LEU A 347 -11.79 33.85 -6.37
C LEU A 347 -12.00 35.36 -6.43
N SER A 348 -11.75 36.08 -5.32
CA SER A 348 -11.86 37.54 -5.28
C SER A 348 -10.90 38.21 -6.27
N ILE A 349 -9.64 37.76 -6.31
CA ILE A 349 -8.65 38.25 -7.29
C ILE A 349 -9.09 37.92 -8.72
N ALA A 350 -9.52 36.68 -8.96
CA ALA A 350 -9.88 36.17 -10.29
C ALA A 350 -11.03 36.97 -10.90
N LYS A 351 -12.10 37.23 -10.14
CA LYS A 351 -13.23 38.04 -10.61
C LYS A 351 -12.84 39.48 -10.90
N ARG A 352 -12.05 40.11 -10.02
CA ARG A 352 -11.57 41.49 -10.24
C ARG A 352 -10.71 41.61 -11.50
N LYS A 353 -9.84 40.63 -11.75
CA LYS A 353 -8.88 40.66 -12.88
C LYS A 353 -9.42 39.98 -14.15
N GLY A 354 -10.59 39.35 -14.12
CA GLY A 354 -11.19 38.65 -15.26
C GLY A 354 -10.52 37.30 -15.58
N TYR A 355 -9.92 36.62 -14.61
CA TYR A 355 -9.27 35.32 -14.78
C TYR A 355 -10.27 34.17 -14.65
N THR A 356 -10.97 33.86 -15.74
CA THR A 356 -12.03 32.84 -15.76
C THR A 356 -11.53 31.45 -15.35
N ASP A 357 -10.30 31.09 -15.71
CA ASP A 357 -9.73 29.78 -15.39
C ASP A 357 -9.48 29.59 -13.87
N LEU A 358 -9.04 30.64 -13.16
CA LEU A 358 -8.94 30.62 -11.69
C LEU A 358 -10.30 30.68 -11.03
N GLN A 359 -11.21 31.48 -11.60
CA GLN A 359 -12.57 31.61 -11.10
C GLN A 359 -13.23 30.22 -11.08
N ASP A 360 -13.25 29.50 -12.19
CA ASP A 360 -13.89 28.18 -12.30
C ASP A 360 -13.31 27.17 -11.29
N LYS A 361 -11.97 27.14 -11.16
CA LYS A 361 -11.28 26.28 -10.19
C LYS A 361 -11.64 26.64 -8.74
N ALA A 362 -11.64 27.93 -8.40
CA ALA A 362 -11.94 28.42 -7.05
C ALA A 362 -13.41 28.21 -6.68
N GLU A 363 -14.34 28.48 -7.58
CA GLU A 363 -15.77 28.22 -7.39
C GLU A 363 -16.03 26.73 -7.18
N THR A 364 -15.41 25.86 -8.00
CA THR A 364 -15.52 24.39 -7.86
C THR A 364 -14.99 23.93 -6.49
N ALA A 365 -13.80 24.36 -6.09
CA ALA A 365 -13.20 23.97 -4.82
C ALA A 365 -13.99 24.47 -3.60
N LEU A 366 -14.47 25.72 -3.64
CA LEU A 366 -15.31 26.30 -2.58
C LEU A 366 -16.67 25.62 -2.49
N ALA A 367 -17.33 25.33 -3.62
CA ALA A 367 -18.62 24.62 -3.63
C ALA A 367 -18.49 23.24 -2.96
N GLN A 368 -17.45 22.47 -3.31
CA GLN A 368 -17.18 21.20 -2.66
C GLN A 368 -16.99 21.33 -1.14
N TYR A 369 -16.23 22.34 -0.73
CA TYR A 369 -15.96 22.59 0.68
C TYR A 369 -17.26 22.93 1.45
N TYR A 370 -18.05 23.88 0.96
CA TYR A 370 -19.29 24.29 1.62
C TYR A 370 -20.41 23.25 1.56
N ASN A 371 -20.45 22.41 0.52
CA ASN A 371 -21.40 21.30 0.47
C ASN A 371 -21.15 20.28 1.59
N VAL A 372 -19.91 20.09 2.02
CA VAL A 372 -19.55 19.23 3.16
C VAL A 372 -19.85 19.91 4.50
N GLU A 373 -19.64 21.22 4.62
CA GLU A 373 -19.94 21.98 5.85
C GLU A 373 -21.44 22.31 6.05
N GLY A 374 -22.33 21.85 5.17
CA GLY A 374 -23.77 22.12 5.26
C GLY A 374 -24.19 23.51 4.80
N GLY A 375 -23.36 24.19 4.00
CA GLY A 375 -23.63 25.48 3.38
C GLY A 375 -22.66 26.59 3.78
N ARG A 376 -22.93 27.81 3.31
CA ARG A 376 -22.03 28.98 3.46
C ARG A 376 -22.14 29.71 4.79
N ASN A 377 -23.20 29.45 5.57
CA ASN A 377 -23.50 30.15 6.81
C ASN A 377 -22.67 29.55 7.96
N GLN A 378 -21.39 29.92 8.00
CA GLN A 378 -20.42 29.42 8.98
C GLN A 378 -20.13 30.48 10.04
N PRO A 379 -20.26 30.17 11.35
CA PRO A 379 -20.01 31.13 12.41
C PRO A 379 -18.54 31.58 12.41
N PHE A 380 -18.29 32.79 12.89
CA PHE A 380 -16.91 33.29 13.00
C PHE A 380 -16.13 32.53 14.07
N GLY A 381 -14.90 32.17 13.75
CA GLY A 381 -13.97 31.53 14.68
C GLY A 381 -13.63 32.46 15.85
N THR A 382 -13.37 31.87 17.01
CA THR A 382 -13.02 32.60 18.24
C THR A 382 -11.53 32.59 18.55
N SER A 383 -10.72 31.96 17.70
CA SER A 383 -9.27 31.83 17.88
C SER A 383 -8.53 33.09 17.41
N ALA A 384 -7.58 33.55 18.23
CA ALA A 384 -6.72 34.69 17.89
C ALA A 384 -5.94 34.55 16.58
N PHE A 385 -5.67 33.31 16.13
CA PHE A 385 -4.94 33.06 14.88
C PHE A 385 -5.84 32.79 13.67
N GLY A 386 -7.16 32.70 13.85
CA GLY A 386 -8.14 32.33 12.83
C GLY A 386 -9.13 33.42 12.41
N GLY A 387 -9.19 34.56 13.11
CA GLY A 387 -10.32 35.51 13.05
C GLY A 387 -10.51 36.37 11.79
N LEU A 388 -10.09 35.93 10.61
CA LEU A 388 -10.28 36.67 9.34
C LEU A 388 -11.53 36.19 8.58
N ASP A 389 -12.52 35.69 9.32
CA ASP A 389 -13.78 35.21 8.76
C ASP A 389 -14.66 36.35 8.24
N HIS A 390 -14.54 37.56 8.81
CA HIS A 390 -15.23 38.77 8.33
C HIS A 390 -14.88 39.12 6.88
N LEU A 391 -13.70 38.70 6.38
CA LEU A 391 -13.35 38.85 4.97
C LEU A 391 -14.28 38.06 4.04
N GLY A 392 -15.06 37.11 4.57
CA GLY A 392 -16.15 36.48 3.85
C GLY A 392 -17.19 37.50 3.40
N LEU A 393 -17.42 38.57 4.15
CA LEU A 393 -18.35 39.64 3.77
C LEU A 393 -17.74 40.59 2.73
N PHE A 394 -16.49 41.00 2.94
CA PHE A 394 -15.84 42.02 2.12
C PHE A 394 -15.29 41.47 0.80
N TRP A 395 -14.68 40.28 0.83
CA TRP A 395 -14.03 39.63 -0.33
C TRP A 395 -14.64 38.28 -0.68
N GLY A 396 -15.78 37.93 -0.08
CA GLY A 396 -16.55 36.78 -0.51
C GLY A 396 -17.30 37.10 -1.80
N GLU A 397 -17.26 36.15 -2.71
CA GLU A 397 -17.91 36.24 -4.01
C GLU A 397 -19.11 35.28 -4.07
N GLU A 398 -20.12 35.62 -4.86
CA GLU A 398 -21.22 34.68 -5.12
C GLU A 398 -20.82 33.61 -6.14
N PHE A 399 -21.17 32.35 -5.89
CA PHE A 399 -20.96 31.23 -6.79
C PHE A 399 -22.00 30.11 -6.52
N PRO A 400 -22.33 29.28 -7.53
CA PRO A 400 -23.33 28.23 -7.38
C PRO A 400 -22.82 27.07 -6.52
N LEU A 401 -23.51 26.78 -5.40
CA LEU A 401 -23.23 25.60 -4.57
C LEU A 401 -23.63 24.28 -5.26
N ASN A 402 -24.68 24.32 -6.08
CA ASN A 402 -25.19 23.17 -6.84
C ASN A 402 -24.49 23.00 -8.19
N SER A 403 -23.21 23.39 -8.29
CA SER A 403 -22.45 23.16 -9.51
C SER A 403 -22.36 21.67 -9.80
N THR A 404 -22.69 21.27 -11.03
CA THR A 404 -22.45 19.90 -11.51
C THR A 404 -20.97 19.65 -11.80
N GLN A 405 -20.15 20.71 -11.84
CA GLN A 405 -18.72 20.63 -12.03
C GLN A 405 -18.06 19.98 -10.82
N LYS A 406 -17.33 18.89 -11.07
CA LYS A 406 -16.53 18.20 -10.05
C LYS A 406 -15.08 18.58 -10.24
N PHE A 407 -14.35 18.64 -9.14
CA PHE A 407 -12.90 18.77 -9.17
C PHE A 407 -12.29 17.53 -9.85
N ASP A 408 -11.38 17.77 -10.77
CA ASP A 408 -10.69 16.76 -11.56
C ASP A 408 -9.47 16.25 -10.78
N TYR A 409 -9.70 15.20 -9.98
CA TYR A 409 -8.65 14.58 -9.17
C TYR A 409 -7.75 13.69 -10.02
N LYS A 410 -6.47 14.06 -10.12
CA LYS A 410 -5.49 13.36 -10.92
C LYS A 410 -4.90 12.13 -10.21
N PRO A 411 -4.63 11.02 -10.93
CA PRO A 411 -4.07 9.80 -10.34
C PRO A 411 -2.69 9.99 -9.71
N THR A 412 -1.85 10.81 -10.35
CA THR A 412 -0.47 11.06 -9.93
C THR A 412 -0.24 12.51 -9.53
N VAL A 413 0.33 12.71 -8.35
CA VAL A 413 0.76 14.04 -7.87
C VAL A 413 2.20 13.95 -7.37
N ILE A 414 3.08 14.80 -7.88
CA ILE A 414 4.47 14.90 -7.43
C ILE A 414 4.62 16.21 -6.68
N VAL A 415 5.08 16.16 -5.43
CA VAL A 415 5.41 17.33 -4.60
C VAL A 415 6.92 17.47 -4.60
N LYS A 416 7.44 18.37 -5.44
CA LYS A 416 8.87 18.43 -5.79
C LYS A 416 9.75 18.75 -4.59
N HIS A 417 9.38 19.74 -3.77
CA HIS A 417 10.20 20.12 -2.60
C HIS A 417 10.22 19.04 -1.52
N ALA A 418 9.15 18.24 -1.41
CA ALA A 418 9.04 17.17 -0.42
C ALA A 418 9.56 15.82 -0.95
N GLY A 419 9.84 15.71 -2.25
CA GLY A 419 10.22 14.46 -2.90
C GLY A 419 9.14 13.37 -2.77
N VAL A 420 7.85 13.75 -2.78
CA VAL A 420 6.72 12.83 -2.56
C VAL A 420 5.97 12.60 -3.86
N ALA A 421 5.65 11.34 -4.18
CA ALA A 421 4.67 10.95 -5.19
C ALA A 421 3.42 10.38 -4.53
N LEU A 422 2.27 10.89 -4.92
CA LEU A 422 0.95 10.32 -4.66
C LEU A 422 0.54 9.44 -5.84
N GLN A 423 -0.07 8.31 -5.52
CA GLN A 423 -0.81 7.46 -6.46
C GLN A 423 -2.22 7.25 -5.93
N ARG A 424 -3.24 7.47 -6.76
CA ARG A 424 -4.63 7.13 -6.42
C ARG A 424 -5.26 6.29 -7.51
N ASN A 425 -6.20 5.46 -7.07
CA ASN A 425 -7.08 4.73 -7.96
C ASN A 425 -8.54 5.04 -7.59
N TYR A 426 -9.24 5.70 -8.50
CA TYR A 426 -10.63 6.14 -8.33
C TYR A 426 -11.63 5.01 -8.63
N THR A 427 -12.78 5.04 -7.94
CA THR A 427 -13.98 4.32 -8.35
C THR A 427 -15.18 5.26 -8.34
N GLU A 428 -16.13 5.03 -9.25
CA GLU A 428 -17.30 5.91 -9.39
C GLU A 428 -18.25 5.82 -8.19
N THR A 429 -18.46 4.60 -7.69
CA THR A 429 -19.39 4.32 -6.59
C THR A 429 -18.64 4.08 -5.29
N ASN A 430 -18.98 4.84 -4.25
CA ASN A 430 -18.42 4.70 -2.90
C ASN A 430 -16.87 4.78 -2.88
N ASN A 431 -16.33 5.82 -3.52
CA ASN A 431 -14.88 6.05 -3.62
C ASN A 431 -14.17 6.16 -2.27
N GLU A 432 -14.86 6.64 -1.24
CA GLU A 432 -14.32 6.65 0.13
C GLU A 432 -13.97 5.24 0.62
N LEU A 433 -14.82 4.25 0.32
CA LEU A 433 -14.57 2.88 0.77
C LEU A 433 -13.62 2.11 -0.17
N TYR A 434 -13.80 2.24 -1.48
CA TYR A 434 -13.13 1.37 -2.46
C TYR A 434 -12.06 2.08 -3.32
N GLY A 435 -11.88 3.38 -3.12
CA GLY A 435 -10.76 4.12 -3.69
C GLY A 435 -9.47 3.82 -2.95
N LEU A 436 -8.38 3.72 -3.70
CA LEU A 436 -7.03 3.63 -3.14
C LEU A 436 -6.32 4.97 -3.28
N CYS A 437 -5.48 5.31 -2.31
CA CYS A 437 -4.60 6.46 -2.35
C CYS A 437 -3.36 6.20 -1.48
N GLY A 438 -2.18 6.15 -2.09
CA GLY A 438 -0.92 5.99 -1.39
C GLY A 438 0.05 7.12 -1.70
N ILE A 439 1.02 7.35 -0.81
CA ILE A 439 2.17 8.20 -1.09
C ILE A 439 3.46 7.41 -0.92
N ILE A 440 4.49 7.77 -1.68
CA ILE A 440 5.89 7.36 -1.45
C ILE A 440 6.83 8.54 -1.56
N GLY A 441 7.92 8.56 -0.78
CA GLY A 441 8.95 9.60 -0.92
C GLY A 441 9.48 10.17 0.39
N GLY A 442 10.20 11.28 0.30
CA GLY A 442 10.77 12.00 1.44
C GLY A 442 11.90 12.96 1.06
N ALA A 443 12.04 14.04 1.82
CA ALA A 443 13.08 15.06 1.60
C ALA A 443 13.34 15.89 2.87
N HIS A 444 14.29 16.82 2.78
CA HIS A 444 14.49 17.87 3.78
C HIS A 444 13.85 19.20 3.34
N TYR A 445 13.12 19.83 4.25
CA TYR A 445 12.45 21.14 4.14
C TYR A 445 12.10 21.64 5.55
N VAL A 446 11.52 22.85 5.72
CA VAL A 446 11.07 23.30 7.05
C VAL A 446 9.91 22.41 7.53
N HIS A 447 9.95 21.98 8.80
CA HIS A 447 9.01 20.99 9.35
C HIS A 447 9.07 19.60 8.67
N SER A 448 10.21 19.23 8.06
CA SER A 448 10.42 17.89 7.48
C SER A 448 10.81 16.81 8.50
N HIS A 449 10.70 15.56 8.08
CA HIS A 449 11.15 14.33 8.77
C HIS A 449 12.28 13.66 7.96
N ALA A 450 13.11 12.81 8.58
CA ALA A 450 14.13 11.99 7.91
C ALA A 450 13.62 10.56 7.71
N THR A 451 12.94 10.33 6.60
CA THR A 451 12.09 9.16 6.39
C THR A 451 12.65 8.11 5.42
N GLY A 452 13.76 8.40 4.74
CA GLY A 452 14.08 7.72 3.48
C GLY A 452 12.90 7.83 2.50
N ILE A 453 12.66 6.77 1.73
CA ILE A 453 11.49 6.65 0.85
C ILE A 453 10.32 6.00 1.64
N THR A 454 9.61 6.79 2.44
CA THR A 454 8.47 6.28 3.24
C THR A 454 7.25 5.95 2.38
N MET A 455 6.25 5.31 2.96
CA MET A 455 4.95 5.03 2.37
C MET A 455 3.79 5.27 3.34
N GLU A 456 2.69 5.87 2.89
CA GLU A 456 1.38 5.77 3.56
C GLU A 456 0.36 5.15 2.59
N LEU A 457 -0.54 4.30 3.08
CA LEU A 457 -1.58 3.62 2.28
C LEU A 457 -2.97 3.89 2.85
N TYR A 458 -3.89 4.35 1.99
CA TYR A 458 -5.31 4.51 2.28
C TYR A 458 -6.13 3.33 1.72
N GLY A 459 -7.17 2.94 2.44
CA GLY A 459 -8.17 1.98 1.96
C GLY A 459 -9.30 1.82 2.96
N LEU A 460 -10.50 1.49 2.47
CA LEU A 460 -11.68 1.22 3.31
C LEU A 460 -12.05 2.37 4.26
N GLY A 461 -11.91 3.62 3.81
CA GLY A 461 -12.29 4.81 4.57
C GLY A 461 -11.19 5.39 5.48
N ASP A 462 -10.04 4.72 5.66
CA ASP A 462 -9.00 5.13 6.61
C ASP A 462 -7.58 5.02 6.02
N ILE A 463 -6.61 5.68 6.65
CA ILE A 463 -5.18 5.55 6.34
C ILE A 463 -4.68 4.31 7.10
N MET A 464 -4.70 3.17 6.41
CA MET A 464 -4.41 1.87 7.00
C MET A 464 -2.93 1.68 7.35
N ALA A 465 -2.01 2.24 6.55
CA ALA A 465 -0.57 2.20 6.83
C ALA A 465 0.00 3.61 7.12
N PRO A 466 -0.36 4.24 8.25
CA PRO A 466 0.01 5.62 8.55
C PRO A 466 1.42 5.71 9.17
N ASN A 467 2.03 6.89 9.14
CA ASN A 467 2.97 7.28 10.19
C ASN A 467 2.24 7.96 11.37
N GLY A 468 2.88 8.03 12.52
CA GLY A 468 2.29 8.42 13.80
C GLY A 468 1.61 9.79 13.90
N GLY A 469 1.82 10.72 12.96
CA GLY A 469 1.13 12.02 12.96
C GLY A 469 1.67 13.04 13.97
N MET A 470 1.11 14.26 13.94
CA MET A 470 1.51 15.31 14.87
C MET A 470 0.97 15.07 16.29
N PRO A 471 1.73 15.39 17.35
CA PRO A 471 1.21 15.44 18.71
C PRO A 471 0.08 16.47 18.87
N ILE A 472 -0.75 16.26 19.90
CA ILE A 472 -1.90 17.13 20.20
C ILE A 472 -1.41 18.50 20.67
N SER A 473 -0.36 18.56 21.48
CA SER A 473 0.21 19.80 22.03
C SER A 473 1.63 20.12 21.52
N VAL A 474 2.04 21.38 21.63
CA VAL A 474 3.39 21.84 21.26
C VAL A 474 4.46 21.24 22.19
N ALA A 475 4.17 21.08 23.49
CA ALA A 475 5.10 20.47 24.43
C ALA A 475 5.41 19.01 24.05
N GLU A 476 4.41 18.24 23.61
CA GLU A 476 4.59 16.86 23.18
C GLU A 476 5.43 16.71 21.91
N ARG A 477 5.59 17.77 21.10
CA ARG A 477 6.51 17.78 19.94
C ARG A 477 7.98 17.68 20.35
N LYS A 478 8.31 18.00 21.61
CA LYS A 478 9.69 17.91 22.11
C LYS A 478 9.97 16.55 22.76
N LEU A 479 8.99 15.65 22.85
CA LEU A 479 9.16 14.34 23.45
C LEU A 479 9.94 13.39 22.53
N PRO A 480 10.80 12.50 23.08
CA PRO A 480 11.59 11.54 22.29
C PRO A 480 10.76 10.68 21.34
N ILE A 481 9.54 10.28 21.72
CA ILE A 481 8.61 9.56 20.83
C ILE A 481 8.36 10.28 19.50
N HIS A 482 8.37 11.61 19.48
CA HIS A 482 8.22 12.39 18.25
C HIS A 482 9.58 12.66 17.61
N THR A 483 10.56 13.17 18.36
CA THR A 483 11.87 13.59 17.83
C THR A 483 12.77 12.44 17.41
N ASN A 484 12.73 11.33 18.12
CA ASN A 484 13.65 10.18 18.02
C ASN A 484 12.96 8.93 17.45
N TYR A 485 11.71 9.04 16.99
CA TYR A 485 10.99 7.91 16.37
C TYR A 485 10.12 8.35 15.19
N PHE A 486 9.00 9.06 15.41
CA PHE A 486 8.08 9.40 14.31
C PHE A 486 8.69 10.29 13.23
N ARG A 487 9.69 11.11 13.58
CA ARG A 487 10.42 11.98 12.64
C ARG A 487 11.57 11.30 11.90
N ILE A 488 11.91 10.05 12.24
CA ILE A 488 13.08 9.35 11.70
C ILE A 488 12.74 7.93 11.18
N TYR A 489 13.70 7.27 10.54
CA TYR A 489 13.52 6.02 9.77
C TYR A 489 12.62 4.96 10.42
N ALA A 490 12.85 4.55 11.67
CA ALA A 490 12.10 3.43 12.27
C ALA A 490 10.63 3.73 12.58
N GLY A 491 10.23 5.00 12.63
CA GLY A 491 8.81 5.40 12.76
C GLY A 491 8.08 5.52 11.43
N ASN A 492 8.71 5.11 10.32
CA ASN A 492 8.23 5.29 8.95
C ASN A 492 8.22 3.95 8.20
N ASN A 493 7.40 3.86 7.15
CA ASN A 493 7.28 2.66 6.33
C ASN A 493 8.34 2.67 5.23
N THR A 494 9.58 2.31 5.55
CA THR A 494 10.77 2.51 4.73
C THR A 494 11.79 1.38 4.95
N VAL A 495 12.96 1.44 4.31
CA VAL A 495 14.06 0.48 4.54
C VAL A 495 15.19 1.12 5.34
N ILE A 496 15.60 0.43 6.40
CA ILE A 496 16.80 0.75 7.18
C ILE A 496 17.97 -0.09 6.69
N VAL A 497 19.10 0.56 6.40
CA VAL A 497 20.33 -0.08 5.91
C VAL A 497 21.25 -0.37 7.08
N ASN A 498 21.67 -1.63 7.25
CA ASN A 498 22.60 -2.09 8.29
C ASN A 498 22.25 -1.68 9.72
N GLY A 499 20.97 -1.38 10.00
CA GLY A 499 20.52 -0.87 11.29
C GLY A 499 21.04 0.54 11.64
N ASN A 500 21.53 1.31 10.67
CA ASN A 500 22.26 2.58 10.90
C ASN A 500 21.70 3.79 10.13
N SER A 501 20.56 3.66 9.46
CA SER A 501 19.95 4.77 8.71
C SER A 501 19.63 5.97 9.62
N LYS A 502 20.07 7.17 9.23
CA LYS A 502 19.92 8.42 9.98
C LYS A 502 19.87 9.65 9.08
N GLY A 503 19.43 10.77 9.65
CA GLY A 503 19.62 12.09 9.05
C GLY A 503 20.86 12.80 9.64
N ARG A 504 21.15 14.02 9.18
CA ARG A 504 22.23 14.85 9.74
C ARG A 504 21.76 16.22 10.24
N GLN A 505 22.53 16.81 11.15
CA GLN A 505 22.25 18.16 11.65
C GLN A 505 22.62 19.26 10.63
N SER A 506 23.75 19.12 9.92
CA SER A 506 24.16 20.14 8.95
C SER A 506 23.12 20.27 7.84
N GLY A 507 22.63 21.50 7.64
CA GLY A 507 21.54 21.80 6.70
C GLY A 507 20.12 21.57 7.25
N SER A 508 19.95 20.93 8.41
CA SER A 508 18.62 20.79 9.04
C SER A 508 17.98 22.16 9.29
N TRP A 509 16.65 22.23 9.19
CA TRP A 509 15.91 23.49 9.28
C TRP A 509 15.86 24.06 10.71
N ALA A 510 16.02 23.18 11.71
CA ALA A 510 16.08 23.53 13.11
C ALA A 510 17.35 22.96 13.76
N SER A 511 17.81 23.64 14.82
CA SER A 511 18.83 23.11 15.71
C SER A 511 18.36 21.80 16.36
N ASN A 512 19.30 20.90 16.64
CA ASN A 512 19.06 19.63 17.33
C ASN A 512 17.98 18.74 16.69
N SER A 513 17.78 18.85 15.38
CA SER A 513 16.73 18.09 14.68
C SER A 513 17.25 16.87 13.93
N TYR A 514 18.49 16.88 13.42
CA TYR A 514 19.10 15.74 12.71
C TYR A 514 18.20 15.12 11.60
N VAL A 515 17.41 15.94 10.90
CA VAL A 515 16.43 15.48 9.89
C VAL A 515 16.85 15.74 8.45
N TRP A 516 18.06 16.24 8.21
CA TRP A 516 18.50 16.48 6.84
C TRP A 516 18.77 15.15 6.14
N GLN A 517 18.14 14.97 4.98
CA GLN A 517 18.34 13.88 4.02
C GLN A 517 18.29 14.46 2.60
N ASN A 518 18.81 13.72 1.63
CA ASN A 518 18.65 14.05 0.21
C ASN A 518 17.16 14.01 -0.19
N THR A 519 16.80 14.76 -1.23
CA THR A 519 15.43 14.77 -1.76
C THR A 519 15.23 13.56 -2.65
N THR A 520 14.20 12.79 -2.38
CA THR A 520 13.79 11.69 -3.26
C THR A 520 13.29 12.28 -4.59
N VAL A 521 13.72 11.70 -5.71
CA VAL A 521 13.40 12.16 -7.06
C VAL A 521 12.52 11.14 -7.79
N ASN A 522 11.47 11.64 -8.45
CA ASN A 522 10.63 10.81 -9.30
C ASN A 522 11.43 10.37 -10.54
N LYS A 523 11.58 9.06 -10.71
CA LYS A 523 12.26 8.46 -11.88
C LYS A 523 11.28 8.27 -13.04
N ALA A 524 10.12 7.72 -12.72
CA ALA A 524 9.05 7.46 -13.66
C ALA A 524 7.71 7.52 -12.93
N ALA A 525 6.66 7.88 -13.64
CA ALA A 525 5.29 7.71 -13.21
C ALA A 525 4.38 7.68 -14.43
N GLU A 526 3.35 6.86 -14.39
CA GLU A 526 2.25 6.93 -15.34
C GLU A 526 0.92 6.87 -14.55
N PRO A 527 0.05 7.88 -14.73
CA PRO A 527 0.29 9.11 -15.50
C PRO A 527 1.40 9.97 -14.90
N ALA A 528 1.92 10.91 -15.68
CA ALA A 528 2.81 11.96 -15.17
C ALA A 528 2.06 12.91 -14.22
N HIS A 529 2.80 13.82 -13.59
CA HIS A 529 2.26 14.78 -12.61
C HIS A 529 1.06 15.55 -13.17
N LEU A 530 -0.11 15.38 -12.53
CA LEU A 530 -1.38 16.02 -12.91
C LEU A 530 -1.87 15.73 -14.33
N GLU A 531 -1.45 14.62 -14.93
CA GLU A 531 -1.93 14.16 -16.24
C GLU A 531 -3.02 13.09 -16.12
N ASP A 532 -3.74 12.87 -17.22
CA ASP A 532 -4.72 11.79 -17.36
C ASP A 532 -4.02 10.43 -17.58
N PRO A 533 -4.53 9.35 -17.00
CA PRO A 533 -3.94 8.03 -17.12
C PRO A 533 -4.23 7.38 -18.48
N LEU A 534 -3.31 6.53 -18.94
CA LEU A 534 -3.56 5.61 -20.05
C LEU A 534 -4.66 4.59 -19.73
N SER A 535 -4.80 4.22 -18.46
CA SER A 535 -5.76 3.24 -17.96
C SER A 535 -6.35 3.66 -16.63
N THR A 536 -7.65 3.46 -16.44
CA THR A 536 -8.30 3.69 -15.13
C THR A 536 -7.98 2.59 -14.11
N ASN A 537 -7.41 1.47 -14.56
CA ASN A 537 -7.12 0.31 -13.71
C ASN A 537 -5.69 0.29 -13.17
N PHE A 538 -4.76 0.99 -13.81
CA PHE A 538 -3.33 0.91 -13.53
C PHE A 538 -2.73 2.30 -13.39
N SER A 539 -1.91 2.49 -12.37
CA SER A 539 -1.01 3.63 -12.28
C SER A 539 0.22 3.23 -11.47
N PHE A 540 1.34 3.92 -11.66
CA PHE A 540 2.51 3.73 -10.82
C PHE A 540 3.33 5.00 -10.65
N ALA A 541 4.12 5.05 -9.59
CA ALA A 541 5.22 5.98 -9.45
C ALA A 541 6.46 5.28 -8.89
N THR A 542 7.62 5.65 -9.41
CA THR A 542 8.94 5.23 -8.95
C THR A 542 9.69 6.42 -8.38
N GLN A 543 10.19 6.26 -7.17
CA GLN A 543 10.98 7.24 -6.43
C GLN A 543 12.39 6.69 -6.19
N PHE A 544 13.40 7.54 -6.34
CA PHE A 544 14.81 7.20 -6.12
C PHE A 544 15.45 8.15 -5.12
N LEU A 545 16.22 7.60 -4.19
CA LEU A 545 16.97 8.34 -3.19
C LEU A 545 18.46 7.98 -3.31
N ASP A 546 19.24 8.98 -3.71
CA ASP A 546 20.70 9.00 -3.60
C ASP A 546 21.07 9.43 -2.18
N ASP A 547 21.08 8.47 -1.24
CA ASP A 547 21.30 8.73 0.18
C ASP A 547 22.79 8.80 0.51
N ASN A 548 23.34 9.97 0.24
CA ASN A 548 24.73 10.29 0.57
C ASN A 548 25.00 10.39 2.08
N ILE A 549 23.97 10.40 2.94
CA ILE A 549 24.14 10.41 4.40
C ILE A 549 24.40 9.00 4.92
N ASN A 550 23.68 8.02 4.38
CA ASN A 550 23.82 6.61 4.76
C ASN A 550 24.68 5.80 3.78
N ASN A 551 25.18 6.46 2.73
CA ASN A 551 25.99 5.90 1.65
C ASN A 551 25.32 4.68 1.02
N CYS A 552 24.08 4.87 0.55
CA CYS A 552 23.27 3.83 -0.08
C CYS A 552 22.43 4.40 -1.22
N ASP A 553 22.07 3.52 -2.16
CA ASP A 553 21.05 3.78 -3.17
C ASP A 553 19.75 3.10 -2.74
N GLN A 554 18.63 3.83 -2.83
CA GLN A 554 17.30 3.27 -2.60
C GLN A 554 16.34 3.65 -3.73
N GLN A 555 15.48 2.72 -4.11
CA GLN A 555 14.45 2.94 -5.12
C GLN A 555 13.17 2.23 -4.70
N ARG A 556 12.03 2.91 -4.81
CA ARG A 556 10.73 2.32 -4.51
C ARG A 556 9.75 2.58 -5.63
N THR A 557 9.05 1.55 -6.07
CA THR A 557 7.92 1.69 -6.98
C THR A 557 6.64 1.28 -6.26
N LEU A 558 5.65 2.17 -6.27
CA LEU A 558 4.29 1.90 -5.80
C LEU A 558 3.34 1.96 -6.98
N SER A 559 2.55 0.92 -7.17
CA SER A 559 1.48 0.86 -8.18
C SER A 559 0.13 0.61 -7.53
N THR A 560 -0.91 1.25 -8.06
CA THR A 560 -2.31 0.96 -7.69
C THR A 560 -2.96 0.17 -8.82
N ILE A 561 -3.55 -0.98 -8.47
CA ILE A 561 -4.08 -1.94 -9.44
C ILE A 561 -5.51 -2.30 -9.06
N ARG A 562 -6.47 -1.88 -9.87
CA ARG A 562 -7.90 -2.18 -9.67
C ARG A 562 -8.27 -3.49 -10.34
N THR A 563 -9.00 -4.36 -9.64
CA THR A 563 -9.50 -5.64 -10.19
C THR A 563 -11.03 -5.64 -10.38
N SER A 564 -11.75 -4.77 -9.67
CA SER A 564 -13.18 -4.49 -9.88
C SER A 564 -13.58 -3.14 -9.26
N PRO A 565 -14.85 -2.70 -9.39
CA PRO A 565 -15.32 -1.51 -8.70
C PRO A 565 -15.14 -1.51 -7.18
N THR A 566 -15.04 -2.70 -6.55
CA THR A 566 -14.96 -2.87 -5.08
C THR A 566 -13.68 -3.55 -4.60
N THR A 567 -12.79 -3.97 -5.50
CA THR A 567 -11.52 -4.65 -5.16
C THR A 567 -10.35 -4.04 -5.92
N ALA A 568 -9.26 -3.79 -5.21
CA ALA A 568 -8.01 -3.26 -5.74
C ALA A 568 -6.89 -3.57 -4.74
N TYR A 569 -5.64 -3.57 -5.20
CA TYR A 569 -4.47 -3.76 -4.35
C TYR A 569 -3.34 -2.80 -4.74
N TYR A 570 -2.40 -2.62 -3.82
CA TYR A 570 -1.13 -1.96 -4.09
C TYR A 570 -0.06 -3.01 -4.42
N PHE A 571 0.77 -2.74 -5.41
CA PHE A 571 2.03 -3.44 -5.64
C PHE A 571 3.18 -2.54 -5.18
N ASP A 572 4.02 -3.04 -4.27
CA ASP A 572 5.20 -2.34 -3.76
C ASP A 572 6.45 -3.15 -4.08
N ILE A 573 7.44 -2.49 -4.66
CA ILE A 573 8.79 -3.04 -4.83
C ILE A 573 9.81 -2.04 -4.29
N PHE A 574 10.62 -2.47 -3.32
CA PHE A 574 11.64 -1.64 -2.69
C PHE A 574 13.03 -2.25 -2.90
N ARG A 575 13.88 -1.50 -3.60
CA ARG A 575 15.29 -1.77 -3.84
C ARG A 575 16.18 -0.98 -2.89
N SER A 576 17.16 -1.63 -2.28
CA SER A 576 18.13 -0.96 -1.42
C SER A 576 19.48 -1.67 -1.46
N LYS A 577 20.56 -0.90 -1.61
CA LYS A 577 21.94 -1.39 -1.49
C LYS A 577 22.81 -0.35 -0.80
N SER A 578 23.66 -0.80 0.13
CA SER A 578 24.76 0.02 0.62
C SER A 578 25.85 0.10 -0.44
N LEU A 579 26.45 1.29 -0.58
CA LEU A 579 27.67 1.52 -1.36
C LEU A 579 28.94 1.18 -0.55
N ASN A 580 28.78 0.76 0.71
CA ASN A 580 29.82 0.16 1.54
C ASN A 580 29.58 -1.35 1.65
N THR A 581 29.46 -1.86 2.88
CA THR A 581 29.17 -3.27 3.18
C THR A 581 27.67 -3.50 3.25
N ASN A 582 27.19 -4.53 2.57
CA ASN A 582 25.81 -4.98 2.64
C ASN A 582 25.68 -6.08 3.71
N ASN A 583 25.51 -5.70 4.99
CA ASN A 583 25.30 -6.69 6.06
C ASN A 583 23.86 -7.19 6.04
N PHE A 584 22.90 -6.27 6.12
CA PHE A 584 21.47 -6.56 6.05
C PHE A 584 20.67 -5.29 5.76
N HIS A 585 19.43 -5.50 5.32
CA HIS A 585 18.41 -4.46 5.15
C HIS A 585 17.17 -4.87 5.96
N ASP A 586 16.50 -3.89 6.56
CA ASP A 586 15.25 -4.10 7.29
C ASP A 586 14.13 -3.27 6.64
N TYR A 587 13.16 -3.93 6.02
CA TYR A 587 11.93 -3.30 5.54
C TYR A 587 10.96 -3.13 6.69
N ILE A 588 10.61 -1.88 7.01
CA ILE A 588 9.74 -1.53 8.13
C ILE A 588 8.35 -1.20 7.61
N TYR A 589 7.32 -1.80 8.21
CA TYR A 589 5.93 -1.58 7.86
C TYR A 589 5.05 -1.45 9.09
N HIS A 590 4.35 -0.33 9.19
CA HIS A 590 3.36 -0.02 10.22
C HIS A 590 1.99 -0.09 9.57
N ASN A 591 1.05 -0.73 10.27
CA ASN A 591 -0.35 -0.75 9.87
C ASN A 591 -1.24 -0.63 11.10
N ILE A 592 -2.37 0.04 10.95
CA ILE A 592 -3.44 -0.05 11.94
C ILE A 592 -3.95 -1.50 11.96
N GLY A 593 -4.10 -2.04 13.15
CA GLY A 593 -4.59 -3.39 13.40
C GLY A 593 -4.57 -3.65 14.91
N ASP A 594 -5.63 -4.24 15.43
CA ASP A 594 -5.69 -4.71 16.81
C ASP A 594 -4.90 -6.03 16.94
N ALA A 595 -4.73 -6.77 15.84
CA ALA A 595 -3.86 -7.94 15.75
C ALA A 595 -3.10 -8.02 14.40
N THR A 596 -1.99 -8.77 14.42
CA THR A 596 -1.26 -9.18 13.21
C THR A 596 -1.06 -10.69 13.23
N THR A 597 -1.33 -11.36 12.11
CA THR A 597 -1.07 -12.79 11.90
C THR A 597 -0.09 -12.99 10.76
N ILE A 598 0.80 -13.96 10.87
CA ILE A 598 1.78 -14.34 9.83
C ILE A 598 1.56 -15.82 9.54
N LYS A 599 1.09 -16.12 8.33
CA LYS A 599 0.77 -17.49 7.93
C LYS A 599 1.43 -17.83 6.60
N THR A 600 1.71 -19.11 6.40
CA THR A 600 1.94 -19.70 5.09
C THR A 600 0.63 -19.73 4.29
N LEU A 601 0.71 -19.90 2.97
CA LEU A 601 -0.49 -19.92 2.11
C LEU A 601 -1.43 -21.12 2.38
N ASP A 602 -0.94 -22.20 2.99
CA ASP A 602 -1.78 -23.33 3.43
C ASP A 602 -2.53 -23.06 4.75
N GLY A 603 -2.29 -21.89 5.38
CA GLY A 603 -2.95 -21.46 6.61
C GLY A 603 -2.17 -21.74 7.90
N SER A 604 -1.00 -22.38 7.83
CA SER A 604 -0.14 -22.64 8.99
C SER A 604 0.45 -21.34 9.56
N THR A 605 0.35 -21.16 10.88
CA THR A 605 0.94 -19.99 11.55
C THR A 605 2.43 -20.18 11.72
N LEU A 606 3.23 -19.18 11.34
CA LEU A 606 4.67 -19.22 11.57
C LEU A 606 5.00 -19.02 13.05
N PRO A 607 5.83 -19.90 13.66
CA PRO A 607 6.28 -19.70 15.03
C PRO A 607 7.19 -18.48 15.11
N VAL A 608 7.13 -17.79 16.26
CA VAL A 608 7.98 -16.63 16.54
C VAL A 608 8.64 -16.76 17.91
N SER A 609 9.81 -16.15 18.07
CA SER A 609 10.59 -16.13 19.32
C SER A 609 11.00 -14.71 19.69
N ALA A 610 11.12 -14.41 20.98
CA ALA A 610 11.49 -13.08 21.43
C ALA A 610 12.90 -12.69 20.95
N THR A 611 13.10 -11.44 20.55
CA THR A 611 14.40 -10.95 20.09
C THR A 611 14.73 -9.56 20.61
N ASN A 612 16.02 -9.29 20.84
CA ASN A 612 16.54 -8.00 21.30
C ASN A 612 17.24 -7.18 20.19
N ARG A 613 17.14 -7.61 18.92
CA ARG A 613 17.82 -6.99 17.76
C ARG A 613 17.56 -5.49 17.57
N TYR A 614 16.44 -4.99 18.07
CA TYR A 614 15.96 -3.60 17.92
C TYR A 614 16.26 -2.73 19.15
N GLN A 615 16.99 -3.27 20.12
CA GLN A 615 17.38 -2.58 21.36
C GLN A 615 18.79 -1.97 21.25
N ASN A 616 19.09 -1.34 20.12
CA ASN A 616 20.36 -0.69 19.82
C ASN A 616 20.16 0.60 19.03
N ASP A 617 21.21 1.40 18.97
CA ASP A 617 21.25 2.68 18.27
C ASP A 617 22.65 2.99 17.76
N VAL A 618 22.74 4.03 16.93
CA VAL A 618 23.98 4.46 16.29
C VAL A 618 24.79 5.45 17.13
N GLY A 619 24.32 5.79 18.34
CA GLY A 619 24.96 6.74 19.26
C GLY A 619 24.77 8.21 18.92
N ASP A 620 23.94 8.57 17.95
CA ASP A 620 23.64 9.98 17.62
C ASP A 620 22.63 10.59 18.61
N PRO A 621 22.51 11.94 18.69
CA PRO A 621 21.70 12.59 19.73
C PRO A 621 20.19 12.29 19.66
N VAL A 622 19.69 11.87 18.50
CA VAL A 622 18.29 11.45 18.29
C VAL A 622 18.12 9.93 18.26
N GLN A 623 19.17 9.18 18.59
CA GLN A 623 19.09 7.73 18.81
C GLN A 623 18.56 6.95 17.59
N SER A 624 19.03 7.32 16.40
CA SER A 624 18.73 6.69 15.13
C SER A 624 19.06 5.18 15.15
N PRO A 625 18.33 4.35 14.38
CA PRO A 625 17.21 4.72 13.49
C PRO A 625 15.88 4.93 14.24
N GLY A 626 15.84 4.75 15.56
CA GLY A 626 14.66 4.96 16.41
C GLY A 626 13.88 3.69 16.80
N TRP A 627 14.29 2.50 16.34
CA TRP A 627 13.52 1.26 16.57
C TRP A 627 13.52 0.75 18.02
N ARG A 628 14.22 1.42 18.93
CA ARG A 628 14.16 1.15 20.39
C ARG A 628 12.74 1.25 20.95
N PHE A 629 11.87 1.99 20.26
CA PHE A 629 10.47 2.14 20.60
C PHE A 629 9.62 0.94 20.18
N PHE A 630 10.20 -0.05 19.50
CA PHE A 630 9.52 -1.32 19.24
C PHE A 630 9.44 -2.13 20.53
N GLU A 631 8.22 -2.49 20.89
CA GLU A 631 7.87 -3.33 22.03
C GLU A 631 7.43 -4.72 21.52
N ASN A 632 7.50 -5.74 22.36
CA ASN A 632 7.05 -7.11 22.05
C ASN A 632 7.62 -7.66 20.73
N THR A 633 8.91 -7.43 20.48
CA THR A 633 9.63 -7.88 19.29
C THR A 633 9.77 -9.40 19.27
N ASN A 634 9.04 -10.06 18.38
CA ASN A 634 9.05 -11.50 18.18
C ASN A 634 9.31 -11.84 16.71
N VAL A 635 10.31 -12.67 16.44
CA VAL A 635 10.85 -12.94 15.11
C VAL A 635 10.66 -14.39 14.70
N THR A 636 10.38 -14.63 13.43
CA THR A 636 10.36 -15.99 12.85
C THR A 636 11.78 -16.52 12.68
N GLU A 637 11.91 -17.85 12.55
CA GLU A 637 13.10 -18.40 11.89
C GLU A 637 13.18 -17.88 10.44
N PRO A 638 14.39 -17.85 9.81
CA PRO A 638 14.52 -17.51 8.40
C PRO A 638 13.65 -18.44 7.53
N THR A 639 12.83 -17.86 6.67
CA THR A 639 11.94 -18.60 5.76
C THR A 639 12.01 -18.03 4.35
N ASN A 640 11.88 -18.88 3.35
CA ASN A 640 11.73 -18.53 1.94
C ASN A 640 10.35 -18.94 1.39
N GLU A 641 9.40 -19.29 2.25
CA GLU A 641 8.04 -19.66 1.89
C GLU A 641 7.19 -18.43 1.56
N ALA A 642 6.12 -18.63 0.78
CA ALA A 642 5.15 -17.58 0.50
C ALA A 642 4.25 -17.36 1.73
N LEU A 643 4.08 -16.09 2.12
CA LEU A 643 3.36 -15.72 3.34
C LEU A 643 2.14 -14.84 3.05
N HIS A 644 1.08 -15.08 3.81
CA HIS A 644 -0.06 -14.18 3.99
C HIS A 644 0.01 -13.57 5.39
N ILE A 645 0.29 -12.27 5.43
CA ILE A 645 0.29 -11.47 6.66
C ILE A 645 -0.99 -10.66 6.69
N ARG A 646 -1.71 -10.68 7.81
CA ARG A 646 -2.98 -9.96 7.95
C ARG A 646 -2.98 -9.09 9.19
N PHE A 647 -3.40 -7.83 9.01
CA PHE A 647 -3.66 -6.88 10.09
C PHE A 647 -5.17 -6.70 10.25
N ASP A 648 -5.68 -7.00 11.44
CA ASP A 648 -7.12 -7.09 11.71
C ASP A 648 -7.57 -5.82 12.44
N LEU A 649 -8.51 -5.07 11.87
CA LEU A 649 -9.08 -3.87 12.47
C LEU A 649 -10.50 -4.17 12.97
N ASP A 650 -10.64 -4.43 14.28
CA ASP A 650 -11.88 -4.92 14.88
C ASP A 650 -13.00 -3.88 14.77
N ALA A 651 -12.66 -2.60 14.95
CA ALA A 651 -13.63 -1.49 14.99
C ALA A 651 -14.49 -1.37 13.72
N THR A 652 -13.97 -1.80 12.56
CA THR A 652 -14.66 -1.67 11.27
C THR A 652 -14.82 -3.00 10.53
N ASN A 653 -14.41 -4.11 11.16
CA ASN A 653 -14.30 -5.43 10.55
C ASN A 653 -13.60 -5.37 9.19
N SER A 654 -12.43 -4.74 9.17
CA SER A 654 -11.61 -4.54 7.96
C SER A 654 -10.24 -5.16 8.16
N TYR A 655 -9.58 -5.49 7.05
CA TYR A 655 -8.28 -6.14 7.06
C TYR A 655 -7.34 -5.49 6.06
N MET A 656 -6.07 -5.35 6.42
CA MET A 656 -5.00 -5.19 5.43
C MET A 656 -4.37 -6.56 5.22
N ASN A 657 -4.43 -7.07 4.00
CA ASN A 657 -3.77 -8.32 3.60
C ASN A 657 -2.48 -7.98 2.88
N MET A 658 -1.36 -8.50 3.38
CA MET A 658 -0.05 -8.37 2.80
C MET A 658 0.42 -9.75 2.33
N PHE A 659 0.78 -9.86 1.05
CA PHE A 659 1.29 -11.09 0.46
C PHE A 659 2.78 -10.96 0.17
N ALA A 660 3.56 -11.90 0.74
CA ALA A 660 4.98 -12.04 0.48
C ALA A 660 5.22 -13.27 -0.42
N PRO A 661 5.85 -13.11 -1.60
CA PRO A 661 6.22 -14.23 -2.46
C PRO A 661 7.32 -15.10 -1.84
N ALA A 662 7.34 -16.38 -2.23
CA ALA A 662 8.41 -17.32 -1.90
C ALA A 662 9.71 -17.03 -2.67
N GLY A 663 10.83 -17.63 -2.24
CA GLY A 663 12.09 -17.70 -3.00
C GLY A 663 13.23 -16.84 -2.46
N VAL A 664 12.96 -15.92 -1.52
CA VAL A 664 14.00 -15.14 -0.84
C VAL A 664 13.93 -15.38 0.65
N THR A 665 15.01 -15.89 1.23
CA THR A 665 15.09 -16.14 2.68
C THR A 665 15.07 -14.83 3.46
N ARG A 666 14.05 -14.65 4.30
CA ARG A 666 13.84 -13.46 5.14
C ARG A 666 13.40 -13.85 6.55
N GLU A 667 13.62 -12.95 7.49
CA GLU A 667 13.14 -13.08 8.87
C GLU A 667 12.08 -12.00 9.12
N TYR A 668 10.95 -12.40 9.68
CA TYR A 668 9.80 -11.51 9.91
C TYR A 668 9.65 -11.25 11.41
N THR A 669 9.84 -10.00 11.83
CA THR A 669 9.62 -9.58 13.22
C THR A 669 8.29 -8.87 13.34
N LYS A 670 7.39 -9.41 14.15
CA LYS A 670 6.21 -8.68 14.65
C LYS A 670 6.60 -7.89 15.89
N ALA A 671 6.18 -6.63 15.95
CA ALA A 671 6.37 -5.75 17.10
C ALA A 671 5.18 -4.79 17.28
N LEU A 672 5.22 -4.02 18.36
CA LEU A 672 4.30 -2.91 18.61
C LEU A 672 5.10 -1.60 18.63
N GLY A 673 4.65 -0.64 17.84
CA GLY A 673 5.13 0.74 17.86
C GLY A 673 4.25 1.62 18.75
N PRO A 674 4.72 2.82 19.11
CA PRO A 674 3.91 3.84 19.75
C PRO A 674 2.59 4.18 19.03
N ALA A 675 1.71 4.87 19.73
CA ALA A 675 0.36 5.15 19.27
C ALA A 675 0.32 6.09 18.06
N THR A 676 -0.49 5.73 17.05
CA THR A 676 -0.69 6.55 15.85
C THR A 676 -1.75 7.61 16.12
N ARG A 677 -1.31 8.86 16.29
CA ARG A 677 -2.10 9.96 16.86
C ARG A 677 -3.24 10.44 15.96
N GLU A 678 -3.11 10.24 14.65
CA GLU A 678 -4.07 10.74 13.64
C GLU A 678 -4.88 9.63 12.96
N ALA A 679 -4.61 8.36 13.28
CA ALA A 679 -5.45 7.27 12.81
C ALA A 679 -6.79 7.27 13.56
N LEU A 680 -7.86 6.83 12.87
CA LEU A 680 -9.21 6.75 13.44
C LEU A 680 -9.29 5.61 14.48
N ASN A 681 -10.49 5.24 14.92
CA ASN A 681 -10.74 4.01 15.68
C ASN A 681 -9.96 3.88 17.02
N GLY A 682 -9.63 5.01 17.65
CA GLY A 682 -8.97 5.08 18.95
C GLY A 682 -7.45 4.91 18.93
N TYR A 683 -6.81 4.87 17.75
CA TYR A 683 -5.36 4.68 17.63
C TYR A 683 -4.50 5.78 18.24
N VAL A 684 -5.10 6.93 18.58
CA VAL A 684 -4.48 7.93 19.45
C VAL A 684 -4.01 7.37 20.80
N LYS A 685 -4.59 6.26 21.26
CA LYS A 685 -4.21 5.56 22.51
C LYS A 685 -3.74 4.12 22.31
N LYS A 686 -4.01 3.50 21.16
CA LYS A 686 -3.60 2.12 20.86
C LYS A 686 -2.20 2.09 20.27
N LYS A 687 -1.40 1.09 20.65
CA LYS A 687 -0.12 0.80 19.98
C LYS A 687 -0.37 0.38 18.53
N THR A 688 0.58 0.67 17.66
CA THR A 688 0.48 0.39 16.22
C THR A 688 1.19 -0.93 15.91
N GLN A 689 0.63 -1.77 15.05
CA GLN A 689 1.31 -3.01 14.65
C GLN A 689 2.51 -2.67 13.77
N VAL A 690 3.62 -3.35 13.98
CA VAL A 690 4.85 -3.20 13.20
C VAL A 690 5.30 -4.56 12.71
N LEU A 691 5.69 -4.60 11.43
CA LEU A 691 6.39 -5.70 10.80
C LEU A 691 7.76 -5.19 10.32
N ALA A 692 8.84 -5.74 10.87
CA ALA A 692 10.21 -5.49 10.41
C ALA A 692 10.75 -6.75 9.73
N ILE A 693 11.15 -6.63 8.47
CA ILE A 693 11.51 -7.77 7.61
C ILE A 693 12.97 -7.67 7.23
N ARG A 694 13.77 -8.57 7.78
CA ARG A 694 15.21 -8.59 7.54
C ARG A 694 15.54 -9.44 6.33
N GLN A 695 16.38 -8.88 5.47
CA GLN A 695 17.12 -9.62 4.44
C GLN A 695 18.61 -9.47 4.72
N GLN A 696 19.34 -10.58 4.71
CA GLN A 696 20.80 -10.55 4.79
C GLN A 696 21.37 -10.12 3.44
N GLY A 697 22.44 -9.33 3.45
CA GLY A 697 22.98 -8.75 2.23
C GLY A 697 22.20 -7.53 1.74
N GLU A 698 22.32 -7.26 0.45
CA GLU A 698 21.60 -6.21 -0.28
C GLU A 698 20.17 -6.63 -0.62
N ALA A 699 19.33 -5.70 -1.03
CA ALA A 699 17.96 -5.92 -1.46
C ALA A 699 17.65 -5.15 -2.76
N TRP A 700 18.55 -5.18 -3.74
CA TRP A 700 18.49 -4.52 -5.04
C TRP A 700 18.17 -5.50 -6.17
N ASP A 701 18.92 -6.61 -6.24
CA ASP A 701 18.68 -7.69 -7.21
C ASP A 701 17.60 -8.66 -6.70
N LYS A 702 17.51 -8.80 -5.36
CA LYS A 702 16.42 -9.50 -4.65
C LYS A 702 15.60 -8.52 -3.79
N PRO A 703 14.91 -7.53 -4.40
CA PRO A 703 14.15 -6.52 -3.68
C PRO A 703 13.00 -7.08 -2.87
N TYR A 704 12.55 -6.27 -1.92
CA TYR A 704 11.28 -6.49 -1.24
C TYR A 704 10.16 -6.32 -2.27
N VAL A 705 9.26 -7.31 -2.37
CA VAL A 705 8.10 -7.28 -3.27
C VAL A 705 6.89 -7.70 -2.47
N TYR A 706 5.90 -6.82 -2.37
CA TYR A 706 4.70 -7.06 -1.55
C TYR A 706 3.44 -6.56 -2.25
N VAL A 707 2.35 -7.31 -2.06
CA VAL A 707 1.01 -6.91 -2.48
C VAL A 707 0.18 -6.58 -1.25
N PHE A 708 -0.42 -5.39 -1.20
CA PHE A 708 -1.27 -4.94 -0.10
C PHE A 708 -2.71 -4.78 -0.57
N GLU A 709 -3.62 -5.58 -0.02
CA GLU A 709 -5.06 -5.55 -0.34
C GLU A 709 -5.89 -5.21 0.90
N PRO A 710 -6.47 -3.99 0.96
CA PRO A 710 -7.56 -3.67 1.87
C PRO A 710 -8.80 -4.52 1.57
N SER A 711 -9.34 -5.23 2.56
CA SER A 711 -10.56 -6.04 2.38
C SER A 711 -11.54 -5.94 3.56
N LYS A 712 -12.83 -6.17 3.27
CA LYS A 712 -13.90 -6.40 4.28
C LYS A 712 -14.08 -7.87 4.64
N SER A 713 -13.19 -8.73 4.14
CA SER A 713 -13.26 -10.18 4.23
C SER A 713 -11.90 -10.75 4.63
N THR A 714 -11.90 -11.73 5.51
CA THR A 714 -10.69 -12.51 5.85
C THR A 714 -10.20 -13.37 4.69
N ASN A 715 -11.05 -13.61 3.67
CA ASN A 715 -10.72 -14.20 2.39
C ASN A 715 -10.53 -13.07 1.34
N PRO A 716 -9.30 -12.58 1.14
CA PRO A 716 -8.97 -11.55 0.13
C PRO A 716 -9.26 -11.99 -1.31
N SER A 717 -9.32 -11.03 -2.25
CA SER A 717 -9.46 -11.38 -3.67
C SER A 717 -8.14 -11.89 -4.26
N VAL A 718 -7.00 -11.36 -3.80
CA VAL A 718 -5.68 -11.89 -4.13
C VAL A 718 -5.52 -13.27 -3.49
N LYS A 719 -5.10 -14.24 -4.30
CA LYS A 719 -4.93 -15.65 -3.90
C LYS A 719 -3.47 -16.07 -3.81
N SER A 720 -2.62 -15.56 -4.71
CA SER A 720 -1.19 -15.86 -4.67
C SER A 720 -0.36 -14.78 -5.34
N VAL A 721 0.90 -14.69 -4.91
CA VAL A 721 1.93 -13.81 -5.47
C VAL A 721 3.21 -14.62 -5.63
N SER A 722 3.87 -14.50 -6.78
CA SER A 722 5.14 -15.16 -7.08
C SER A 722 6.08 -14.20 -7.81
N HIS A 723 7.39 -14.39 -7.69
CA HIS A 723 8.36 -13.57 -8.39
C HIS A 723 8.38 -13.85 -9.90
N ILE A 724 8.55 -12.80 -10.68
CA ILE A 724 9.04 -12.90 -12.05
C ILE A 724 10.56 -12.75 -11.99
N MET A 725 11.28 -13.78 -12.41
CA MET A 725 12.75 -13.84 -12.39
C MET A 725 13.32 -13.56 -13.77
N ASP A 726 14.42 -12.81 -13.81
CA ASP A 726 15.34 -12.68 -14.95
C ASP A 726 16.72 -13.15 -14.50
N GLY A 727 17.06 -14.41 -14.80
CA GLY A 727 18.18 -15.09 -14.16
C GLY A 727 18.01 -15.15 -12.64
N GLU A 728 18.94 -14.54 -11.89
CA GLU A 728 18.88 -14.44 -10.43
C GLU A 728 18.22 -13.14 -9.91
N VAL A 729 17.87 -12.22 -10.81
CA VAL A 729 17.29 -10.92 -10.48
C VAL A 729 15.78 -10.99 -10.49
N ILE A 730 15.13 -10.37 -9.50
CA ILE A 730 13.67 -10.24 -9.48
C ILE A 730 13.27 -9.05 -10.35
N ALA A 731 12.60 -9.34 -11.46
CA ALA A 731 12.10 -8.37 -12.42
C ALA A 731 10.67 -7.88 -12.10
N GLY A 732 9.97 -8.53 -11.17
CA GLY A 732 8.61 -8.16 -10.79
C GLY A 732 7.83 -9.26 -10.08
N ALA A 733 6.51 -9.30 -10.28
CA ALA A 733 5.63 -10.30 -9.70
C ALA A 733 4.48 -10.73 -10.60
N LYS A 734 4.08 -11.99 -10.46
CA LYS A 734 2.80 -12.52 -10.94
C LYS A 734 1.82 -12.55 -9.77
N VAL A 735 0.68 -11.88 -9.91
CA VAL A 735 -0.40 -11.81 -8.92
C VAL A 735 -1.65 -12.47 -9.49
N ILE A 736 -2.22 -13.42 -8.76
CA ILE A 736 -3.47 -14.09 -9.13
C ILE A 736 -4.57 -13.64 -8.17
N SER A 737 -5.67 -13.13 -8.72
CA SER A 737 -6.88 -12.72 -8.00
C SER A 737 -8.11 -13.47 -8.52
N GLU A 738 -9.06 -13.74 -7.63
CA GLU A 738 -10.38 -14.24 -8.00
C GLU A 738 -11.45 -13.21 -7.63
N VAL A 739 -12.19 -12.74 -8.64
CA VAL A 739 -13.18 -11.67 -8.47
C VAL A 739 -14.42 -11.99 -9.30
N ASN A 740 -15.59 -12.09 -8.66
CA ASN A 740 -16.88 -12.31 -9.33
C ASN A 740 -16.88 -13.47 -10.35
N GLY A 741 -16.23 -14.59 -10.00
CA GLY A 741 -16.11 -15.78 -10.84
C GLY A 741 -15.05 -15.67 -11.96
N ALA A 742 -14.35 -14.53 -12.09
CA ALA A 742 -13.24 -14.37 -13.01
C ALA A 742 -11.90 -14.62 -12.30
N LYS A 743 -10.99 -15.31 -13.00
CA LYS A 743 -9.59 -15.46 -12.58
C LYS A 743 -8.77 -14.38 -13.28
N ILE A 744 -8.26 -13.42 -12.52
CA ILE A 744 -7.43 -12.32 -13.01
C ILE A 744 -5.98 -12.64 -12.68
N THR A 745 -5.11 -12.61 -13.68
CA THR A 745 -3.66 -12.76 -13.50
C THR A 745 -2.97 -11.50 -14.00
N ASP A 746 -2.23 -10.84 -13.12
CA ASP A 746 -1.42 -9.67 -13.42
C ASP A 746 0.07 -10.07 -13.41
N TYR A 747 0.73 -9.97 -14.56
CA TYR A 747 2.19 -10.06 -14.68
C TYR A 747 2.75 -8.64 -14.64
N ILE A 748 3.27 -8.25 -13.48
CA ILE A 748 3.75 -6.90 -13.19
C ILE A 748 5.27 -6.91 -13.28
N PHE A 749 5.83 -6.16 -14.23
CA PHE A 749 7.26 -5.94 -14.39
C PHE A 749 7.64 -4.59 -13.78
N SER A 750 8.70 -4.56 -12.97
CA SER A 750 9.28 -3.33 -12.44
C SER A 750 10.79 -3.48 -12.33
N ASN A 751 11.52 -3.02 -13.34
CA ASN A 751 12.98 -3.06 -13.40
C ASN A 751 13.61 -1.83 -12.72
N ALA A 752 14.88 -1.93 -12.31
CA ALA A 752 15.62 -0.80 -11.76
C ALA A 752 15.96 0.27 -12.82
N SER A 753 16.06 -0.15 -14.08
CA SER A 753 16.32 0.65 -15.28
C SER A 753 15.62 0.02 -16.48
N SER A 754 15.65 0.68 -17.64
CA SER A 754 15.13 0.09 -18.89
C SER A 754 15.94 -1.16 -19.29
N THR A 755 15.33 -2.34 -19.09
CA THR A 755 15.94 -3.66 -19.32
C THR A 755 14.95 -4.61 -19.99
N SER A 756 15.44 -5.52 -20.84
CA SER A 756 14.65 -6.56 -21.48
C SER A 756 14.49 -7.79 -20.59
N VAL A 757 13.25 -8.21 -20.35
CA VAL A 757 12.88 -9.38 -19.55
C VAL A 757 11.94 -10.25 -20.38
N SER A 758 12.26 -11.54 -20.48
CA SER A 758 11.40 -12.55 -21.12
C SER A 758 10.81 -13.46 -20.04
N HIS A 759 9.49 -13.61 -20.01
CA HIS A 759 8.80 -14.47 -19.07
C HIS A 759 7.60 -15.13 -19.74
N LEU A 760 7.69 -16.44 -19.98
CA LEU A 760 6.65 -17.21 -20.71
C LEU A 760 6.40 -16.56 -22.08
N ASP A 761 5.14 -16.29 -22.42
CA ASP A 761 4.73 -15.64 -23.67
C ASP A 761 4.91 -14.10 -23.68
N ILE A 762 5.59 -13.55 -22.68
CA ILE A 762 5.78 -12.10 -22.51
C ILE A 762 7.23 -11.72 -22.78
N ASN A 763 7.42 -10.68 -23.61
CA ASN A 763 8.69 -9.99 -23.74
C ASN A 763 8.48 -8.51 -23.41
N PHE A 764 9.15 -8.05 -22.36
CA PHE A 764 9.07 -6.68 -21.87
C PHE A 764 10.43 -6.01 -22.00
N THR A 765 10.49 -4.77 -22.50
CA THR A 765 11.70 -3.93 -22.45
C THR A 765 11.32 -2.57 -21.88
N GLY A 766 11.72 -2.31 -20.64
CA GLY A 766 11.33 -1.09 -19.94
C GLY A 766 11.62 -1.10 -18.45
N GLU A 767 11.08 -0.10 -17.76
CA GLU A 767 11.14 0.10 -16.30
C GLU A 767 9.86 -0.38 -15.59
N PHE A 768 8.68 -0.16 -16.16
CA PHE A 768 7.41 -0.65 -15.60
C PHE A 768 6.39 -1.05 -16.66
N GLY A 769 5.74 -2.21 -16.49
CA GLY A 769 4.68 -2.68 -17.37
C GLY A 769 3.83 -3.78 -16.73
N ILE A 770 2.60 -3.96 -17.21
CA ILE A 770 1.65 -4.96 -16.73
C ILE A 770 1.03 -5.68 -17.93
N VAL A 771 1.00 -7.01 -17.88
CA VAL A 771 0.12 -7.83 -18.70
C VAL A 771 -0.96 -8.42 -17.80
N ARG A 772 -2.21 -8.02 -18.02
CA ARG A 772 -3.37 -8.62 -17.33
C ARG A 772 -4.04 -9.62 -18.24
N THR A 773 -4.35 -10.79 -17.71
CA THR A 773 -5.27 -11.76 -18.33
C THR A 773 -6.44 -12.03 -17.38
N ALA A 774 -7.66 -11.71 -17.78
CA ALA A 774 -8.88 -11.96 -17.02
C ALA A 774 -9.73 -13.01 -17.72
N ILE A 775 -9.76 -14.21 -17.15
CA ILE A 775 -10.46 -15.38 -17.69
C ILE A 775 -11.89 -15.40 -17.16
N LYS A 776 -12.85 -15.44 -18.07
CA LYS A 776 -14.28 -15.55 -17.74
C LYS A 776 -15.05 -16.10 -18.94
N ASP A 777 -16.00 -17.00 -18.67
CA ASP A 777 -16.96 -17.52 -19.66
C ASP A 777 -16.29 -18.10 -20.93
N GLY A 778 -15.19 -18.85 -20.78
CA GLY A 778 -14.48 -19.47 -21.91
C GLY A 778 -13.57 -18.54 -22.72
N LYS A 779 -13.39 -17.28 -22.28
CA LYS A 779 -12.60 -16.25 -22.97
C LYS A 779 -11.59 -15.59 -22.04
N THR A 780 -10.62 -14.90 -22.63
CA THR A 780 -9.63 -14.12 -21.90
C THR A 780 -9.63 -12.67 -22.36
N ASN A 781 -9.98 -11.74 -21.47
CA ASN A 781 -9.72 -10.33 -21.70
C ASN A 781 -8.27 -10.01 -21.34
N VAL A 782 -7.56 -9.33 -22.22
CA VAL A 782 -6.15 -9.00 -22.07
C VAL A 782 -5.97 -7.49 -22.06
N SER A 783 -5.18 -6.99 -21.10
CA SER A 783 -4.71 -5.60 -21.09
C SER A 783 -3.18 -5.58 -21.08
N LEU A 784 -2.57 -4.91 -22.07
CA LEU A 784 -1.15 -4.61 -22.13
C LEU A 784 -0.94 -3.17 -21.73
N TYR A 785 -0.23 -2.96 -20.63
CA TYR A 785 0.07 -1.65 -20.07
C TYR A 785 1.58 -1.45 -20.00
N LEU A 786 2.09 -0.54 -20.81
CA LEU A 786 3.49 -0.12 -20.79
C LEU A 786 3.53 1.26 -20.12
N GLY A 787 3.86 1.29 -18.83
CA GLY A 787 3.88 2.52 -18.04
C GLY A 787 5.17 3.33 -18.26
N LYS A 788 6.30 2.65 -18.42
CA LYS A 788 7.58 3.25 -18.83
C LYS A 788 8.45 2.18 -19.51
N GLY A 789 8.70 2.31 -20.82
CA GLY A 789 9.57 1.41 -21.56
C GLY A 789 9.43 1.50 -23.09
N SER A 790 10.23 0.71 -23.78
CA SER A 790 10.26 0.70 -25.25
C SER A 790 9.21 -0.23 -25.85
N THR A 791 9.07 -1.47 -25.34
CA THR A 791 8.15 -2.47 -25.92
C THR A 791 7.57 -3.41 -24.88
N LEU A 792 6.31 -3.80 -25.06
CA LEU A 792 5.69 -4.92 -24.35
C LEU A 792 4.97 -5.82 -25.35
N LYS A 793 5.38 -7.08 -25.41
CA LYS A 793 4.80 -8.12 -26.27
C LYS A 793 4.17 -9.21 -25.42
N PHE A 794 2.97 -9.65 -25.80
CA PHE A 794 2.30 -10.82 -25.25
C PHE A 794 1.68 -11.62 -26.39
N LEU A 795 2.07 -12.91 -26.52
CA LEU A 795 1.74 -13.72 -27.69
C LEU A 795 2.17 -12.99 -28.98
N ASP A 796 1.29 -12.84 -29.97
CA ASP A 796 1.57 -12.14 -31.22
C ASP A 796 1.38 -10.62 -31.13
N GLU A 797 0.82 -10.12 -30.02
CA GLU A 797 0.49 -8.72 -29.85
C GLU A 797 1.64 -7.93 -29.23
N ILE A 798 2.02 -6.82 -29.85
CA ILE A 798 3.09 -5.92 -29.39
C ILE A 798 2.61 -4.48 -29.31
N ILE A 799 2.94 -3.80 -28.21
CA ILE A 799 2.85 -2.35 -28.08
C ILE A 799 4.25 -1.74 -27.95
N THR A 800 4.43 -0.57 -28.55
CA THR A 800 5.66 0.23 -28.51
C THR A 800 5.37 1.53 -27.79
N GLY A 801 6.26 1.96 -26.90
CA GLY A 801 6.14 3.22 -26.16
C GLY A 801 6.09 4.42 -27.09
N ASP A 802 5.28 5.42 -26.73
CA ASP A 802 5.23 6.72 -27.38
C ASP A 802 6.48 7.58 -27.05
N THR A 803 6.43 8.89 -27.34
CA THR A 803 7.51 9.83 -27.01
C THR A 803 7.78 9.99 -25.50
N GLN A 804 6.88 9.51 -24.64
CA GLN A 804 7.04 9.46 -23.19
C GLN A 804 7.40 8.04 -22.70
N ASP A 805 7.62 7.10 -23.63
CA ASP A 805 7.86 5.68 -23.40
C ASP A 805 6.67 4.95 -22.75
N LYS A 806 5.43 5.33 -23.08
CA LYS A 806 4.22 4.68 -22.54
C LYS A 806 3.26 4.22 -23.65
N ALA A 807 2.49 3.17 -23.40
CA ALA A 807 1.47 2.66 -24.32
C ALA A 807 0.43 1.78 -23.61
N PHE A 808 -0.77 1.66 -24.18
CA PHE A 808 -1.83 0.79 -23.65
C PHE A 808 -2.63 0.15 -24.78
N LYS A 809 -2.99 -1.14 -24.63
CA LYS A 809 -3.85 -1.87 -25.56
C LYS A 809 -4.67 -2.92 -24.83
N GLU A 810 -5.92 -3.09 -25.25
CA GLU A 810 -6.78 -4.20 -24.80
C GLU A 810 -7.26 -5.02 -25.99
N PHE A 811 -7.45 -6.32 -25.76
CA PHE A 811 -8.02 -7.24 -26.74
C PHE A 811 -8.58 -8.49 -26.03
N VAL A 812 -9.27 -9.34 -26.79
CA VAL A 812 -9.92 -10.55 -26.26
C VAL A 812 -9.41 -11.78 -27.02
N LEU A 813 -8.99 -12.80 -26.28
CA LEU A 813 -8.77 -14.14 -26.82
C LEU A 813 -10.07 -14.92 -26.74
N ASN A 814 -10.43 -15.60 -27.84
CA ASN A 814 -11.64 -16.43 -27.92
C ASN A 814 -11.49 -17.80 -27.22
N TYR A 815 -10.50 -17.93 -26.36
CA TYR A 815 -10.20 -19.10 -25.54
C TYR A 815 -9.68 -18.65 -24.17
N GLU A 816 -9.69 -19.56 -23.21
CA GLU A 816 -9.09 -19.33 -21.89
C GLU A 816 -7.58 -19.54 -21.97
N TYR A 817 -6.79 -18.51 -21.68
CA TYR A 817 -5.34 -18.55 -21.75
C TYR A 817 -4.75 -19.05 -20.42
N PHE A 818 -3.86 -20.04 -20.51
CA PHE A 818 -3.08 -20.53 -19.38
C PHE A 818 -1.61 -20.54 -19.77
N SER A 819 -0.79 -19.91 -18.94
CA SER A 819 0.63 -19.72 -19.22
C SER A 819 1.47 -20.98 -18.96
N ASN A 820 0.91 -21.98 -18.28
CA ASN A 820 1.47 -23.32 -18.11
C ASN A 820 0.38 -24.27 -17.59
N ILE A 821 0.37 -25.52 -18.08
CA ILE A 821 -0.46 -26.61 -17.54
C ILE A 821 0.48 -27.52 -16.74
N PRO A 822 0.24 -27.71 -15.44
CA PRO A 822 1.08 -28.58 -14.62
C PRO A 822 1.20 -29.99 -15.21
N GLU A 823 2.38 -30.62 -15.14
CA GLU A 823 2.56 -31.99 -15.65
C GLU A 823 1.61 -33.00 -14.98
N ASN A 824 1.20 -32.74 -13.74
CA ASN A 824 0.25 -33.57 -13.01
C ASN A 824 -1.22 -33.21 -13.26
N ASN A 825 -1.52 -32.36 -14.25
CA ASN A 825 -2.88 -31.92 -14.52
C ASN A 825 -3.81 -33.08 -14.92
N PHE A 826 -3.30 -34.14 -15.55
CA PHE A 826 -4.13 -35.31 -15.86
C PHE A 826 -3.74 -36.54 -15.03
N ARG A 827 -4.73 -37.13 -14.37
CA ARG A 827 -4.64 -38.44 -13.73
C ARG A 827 -5.25 -39.49 -14.66
N ILE A 828 -4.43 -40.45 -15.10
CA ILE A 828 -4.85 -41.57 -15.95
C ILE A 828 -5.04 -42.81 -15.09
N GLU A 829 -6.26 -43.35 -15.09
CA GLU A 829 -6.60 -44.60 -14.42
C GLU A 829 -6.88 -45.67 -15.48
N VAL A 830 -6.23 -46.82 -15.35
CA VAL A 830 -6.37 -47.94 -16.29
C VAL A 830 -6.94 -49.13 -15.55
N ASN A 831 -8.07 -49.63 -16.03
CA ASN A 831 -8.65 -50.88 -15.59
C ASN A 831 -8.44 -51.91 -16.69
N SER A 832 -7.61 -52.91 -16.41
CA SER A 832 -7.30 -54.01 -17.31
C SER A 832 -8.51 -54.91 -17.56
N GLU A 833 -8.40 -55.77 -18.57
CA GLU A 833 -9.47 -56.68 -18.95
C GLU A 833 -9.85 -57.63 -17.79
N THR A 834 -11.14 -57.84 -17.56
CA THR A 834 -11.61 -58.63 -16.39
C THR A 834 -11.50 -60.14 -16.59
N CYS A 835 -11.51 -60.60 -17.84
CA CYS A 835 -11.39 -62.00 -18.25
C CYS A 835 -10.83 -62.04 -19.67
N SER A 836 -9.94 -62.99 -19.97
CA SER A 836 -9.31 -63.12 -21.29
C SER A 836 -10.36 -63.16 -22.41
N GLY A 837 -10.20 -62.30 -23.41
CA GLY A 837 -11.05 -62.21 -24.60
C GLY A 837 -12.36 -61.40 -24.43
N LYS A 838 -12.58 -60.73 -23.30
CA LYS A 838 -13.71 -59.81 -23.10
C LYS A 838 -13.50 -58.42 -23.71
N ASN A 839 -12.26 -58.01 -23.94
CA ASN A 839 -11.86 -56.71 -24.47
C ASN A 839 -12.57 -55.54 -23.78
N ASN A 840 -12.74 -55.63 -22.45
CA ASN A 840 -13.48 -54.67 -21.64
C ASN A 840 -12.58 -53.79 -20.78
N GLY A 841 -11.33 -53.59 -21.21
CA GLY A 841 -10.43 -52.64 -20.58
C GLY A 841 -10.97 -51.21 -20.67
N LYS A 842 -10.55 -50.37 -19.73
CA LYS A 842 -11.03 -48.99 -19.60
C LYS A 842 -9.90 -48.05 -19.22
N ILE A 843 -9.85 -46.90 -19.89
CA ILE A 843 -9.01 -45.76 -19.51
C ILE A 843 -9.93 -44.63 -19.03
N THR A 844 -9.70 -44.13 -17.83
CA THR A 844 -10.36 -42.94 -17.28
C THR A 844 -9.34 -41.82 -17.16
N ILE A 845 -9.65 -40.67 -17.73
CA ILE A 845 -8.81 -39.48 -17.71
C ILE A 845 -9.52 -38.45 -16.85
N ASN A 846 -8.86 -37.98 -15.78
CA ASN A 846 -9.36 -36.89 -14.94
C ASN A 846 -8.40 -35.69 -15.04
N ALA A 847 -8.91 -34.50 -15.33
CA ALA A 847 -8.15 -33.26 -15.34
C ALA A 847 -8.33 -32.51 -14.00
N LEU A 848 -7.26 -31.94 -13.46
CA LEU A 848 -7.30 -31.08 -12.26
C LEU A 848 -7.90 -29.71 -12.60
N GLU A 849 -7.42 -29.11 -13.70
CA GLU A 849 -7.94 -27.85 -14.24
C GLU A 849 -8.98 -28.13 -15.33
N LYS A 850 -10.00 -27.28 -15.44
CA LYS A 850 -11.14 -27.49 -16.35
C LYS A 850 -10.95 -26.71 -17.66
N PHE A 851 -10.61 -27.38 -18.76
CA PHE A 851 -10.47 -26.77 -20.11
C PHE A 851 -11.25 -27.52 -21.18
N ASN A 852 -11.31 -27.01 -22.40
CA ASN A 852 -11.89 -27.72 -23.56
C ASN A 852 -10.90 -28.75 -24.13
N TYR A 853 -10.66 -29.83 -23.39
CA TYR A 853 -9.70 -30.85 -23.80
C TYR A 853 -10.23 -31.73 -24.94
N GLU A 854 -9.29 -32.21 -25.75
CA GLU A 854 -9.50 -33.24 -26.76
C GLU A 854 -8.46 -34.34 -26.60
N VAL A 855 -8.87 -35.59 -26.73
CA VAL A 855 -7.97 -36.74 -26.79
C VAL A 855 -8.40 -37.64 -27.93
N SER A 856 -7.42 -38.13 -28.70
CA SER A 856 -7.67 -39.09 -29.78
C SER A 856 -7.03 -40.42 -29.43
N LEU A 857 -7.82 -41.49 -29.43
CA LEU A 857 -7.37 -42.86 -29.23
C LEU A 857 -7.96 -43.74 -30.32
N ASN A 858 -7.13 -44.51 -31.02
CA ASN A 858 -7.55 -45.36 -32.16
C ASN A 858 -8.39 -44.61 -33.23
N ASN A 859 -8.01 -43.37 -33.57
CA ASN A 859 -8.72 -42.47 -34.50
C ASN A 859 -10.14 -42.05 -34.06
N VAL A 860 -10.49 -42.23 -32.79
CA VAL A 860 -11.73 -41.71 -32.21
C VAL A 860 -11.40 -40.52 -31.31
N ASN A 861 -12.04 -39.38 -31.57
CA ASN A 861 -11.87 -38.17 -30.78
C ASN A 861 -12.87 -38.11 -29.63
N TYR A 862 -12.39 -37.75 -28.45
CA TYR A 862 -13.17 -37.53 -27.25
C TYR A 862 -12.92 -36.11 -26.75
N GLU A 863 -13.97 -35.30 -26.69
CA GLU A 863 -13.93 -33.97 -26.08
C GLU A 863 -14.39 -34.05 -24.62
N PHE A 864 -13.70 -33.36 -23.72
CA PHE A 864 -14.06 -33.36 -22.30
C PHE A 864 -13.56 -32.12 -21.55
N THR A 865 -14.22 -31.81 -20.42
CA THR A 865 -13.84 -30.65 -19.59
C THR A 865 -13.13 -31.00 -18.28
N ASN A 866 -13.54 -32.10 -17.66
CA ASN A 866 -13.03 -32.54 -16.36
C ASN A 866 -12.68 -34.02 -16.35
N GLN A 867 -13.49 -34.84 -17.01
CA GLN A 867 -13.31 -36.28 -17.06
C GLN A 867 -13.76 -36.84 -18.41
N THR A 868 -13.03 -37.82 -18.92
CA THR A 868 -13.52 -38.72 -19.98
C THR A 868 -13.22 -40.17 -19.63
N VAL A 869 -14.03 -41.07 -20.18
CA VAL A 869 -13.96 -42.51 -19.98
C VAL A 869 -13.99 -43.18 -21.35
N ILE A 870 -12.95 -43.95 -21.65
CA ILE A 870 -12.80 -44.71 -22.89
C ILE A 870 -12.89 -46.20 -22.52
N GLU A 871 -13.93 -46.88 -23.00
CA GLU A 871 -14.25 -48.27 -22.63
C GLU A 871 -14.12 -49.23 -23.82
N ASN A 872 -14.23 -50.53 -23.54
CA ASN A 872 -14.13 -51.62 -24.52
C ASN A 872 -12.76 -51.70 -25.22
N LEU A 873 -11.70 -51.45 -24.46
CA LEU A 873 -10.33 -51.55 -24.93
C LEU A 873 -9.84 -53.00 -24.86
N THR A 874 -9.28 -53.49 -25.96
CA THR A 874 -8.58 -54.78 -26.01
C THR A 874 -7.28 -54.70 -25.19
N PRO A 875 -6.78 -55.80 -24.60
CA PRO A 875 -5.44 -55.81 -24.01
C PRO A 875 -4.38 -55.31 -25.00
N GLY A 876 -3.49 -54.43 -24.55
CA GLY A 876 -2.52 -53.78 -25.42
C GLY A 876 -1.97 -52.48 -24.85
N SER A 877 -0.97 -51.93 -25.55
CA SER A 877 -0.41 -50.62 -25.24
C SER A 877 -1.11 -49.53 -26.04
N TYR A 878 -1.43 -48.43 -25.38
CA TYR A 878 -2.20 -47.31 -25.91
C TYR A 878 -1.40 -46.02 -25.73
N ASP A 879 -1.03 -45.42 -26.87
CA ASP A 879 -0.41 -44.11 -26.92
C ASP A 879 -1.48 -43.07 -27.32
N PHE A 880 -1.59 -42.00 -26.53
CA PHE A 880 -2.49 -40.89 -26.83
C PHE A 880 -1.94 -39.58 -26.30
N CYS A 881 -2.34 -38.47 -26.91
CA CYS A 881 -2.05 -37.14 -26.41
C CYS A 881 -3.34 -36.42 -26.07
N ILE A 882 -3.38 -35.79 -24.91
CA ILE A 882 -4.44 -34.88 -24.50
C ILE A 882 -4.02 -33.48 -24.94
N GLY A 883 -4.84 -32.85 -25.76
CA GLY A 883 -4.65 -31.47 -26.20
C GLY A 883 -5.78 -30.55 -25.70
N ILE A 884 -5.64 -29.26 -25.98
CA ILE A 884 -6.70 -28.27 -25.79
C ILE A 884 -7.19 -27.83 -27.16
N SER A 885 -8.50 -27.90 -27.38
CA SER A 885 -9.08 -27.57 -28.67
C SER A 885 -8.79 -26.11 -29.03
N GLY A 886 -8.19 -25.89 -30.21
CA GLY A 886 -7.75 -24.57 -30.68
C GLY A 886 -6.40 -24.09 -30.13
N ASN A 887 -5.63 -24.95 -29.46
CA ASN A 887 -4.30 -24.66 -28.91
C ASN A 887 -3.28 -25.73 -29.34
N GLU A 888 -1.98 -25.39 -29.37
CA GLU A 888 -0.91 -26.34 -29.71
C GLU A 888 -0.49 -27.26 -28.55
N PHE A 889 -1.00 -27.04 -27.34
CA PHE A 889 -0.71 -27.84 -26.15
C PHE A 889 -0.99 -29.32 -26.38
N LYS A 890 -0.03 -30.18 -26.03
CA LYS A 890 -0.16 -31.64 -26.03
C LYS A 890 0.60 -32.23 -24.86
N GLN A 891 -0.06 -33.13 -24.12
CA GLN A 891 0.58 -33.98 -23.14
C GLN A 891 0.28 -35.44 -23.46
N CYS A 892 1.34 -36.20 -23.71
CA CYS A 892 1.23 -37.56 -24.24
C CYS A 892 1.47 -38.60 -23.15
N TYR A 893 0.67 -39.66 -23.20
CA TYR A 893 0.67 -40.77 -22.26
C TYR A 893 0.81 -42.08 -23.02
N GLN A 894 1.53 -43.01 -22.42
CA GLN A 894 1.54 -44.40 -22.80
C GLN A 894 1.02 -45.22 -21.63
N VAL A 895 -0.03 -45.99 -21.86
CA VAL A 895 -0.61 -46.87 -20.85
C VAL A 895 -0.82 -48.27 -21.40
N THR A 896 -0.80 -49.25 -20.51
CA THR A 896 -1.01 -50.66 -20.88
C THR A 896 -2.29 -51.15 -20.24
N VAL A 897 -3.22 -51.65 -21.05
CA VAL A 897 -4.36 -52.46 -20.60
C VAL A 897 -3.88 -53.91 -20.60
N ASP A 898 -3.74 -54.51 -19.42
CA ASP A 898 -3.23 -55.89 -19.32
C ASP A 898 -4.29 -56.93 -19.69
N GLU A 899 -3.83 -58.09 -20.14
CA GLU A 899 -4.66 -59.29 -20.28
C GLU A 899 -4.99 -59.89 -18.91
N ALA A 900 -6.18 -60.48 -18.76
CA ALA A 900 -6.55 -61.14 -17.51
C ALA A 900 -5.64 -62.34 -17.17
N PRO A 901 -5.21 -62.52 -15.91
CA PRO A 901 -4.28 -63.58 -15.53
C PRO A 901 -4.92 -64.97 -15.61
N ALA A 902 -4.23 -65.93 -16.23
CA ALA A 902 -4.60 -67.35 -16.28
C ALA A 902 -4.23 -68.10 -14.98
N LEU A 903 -4.97 -69.16 -14.65
CA LEU A 903 -4.70 -70.04 -13.50
C LEU A 903 -3.44 -70.87 -13.77
N THR A 904 -2.39 -70.67 -12.97
CA THR A 904 -1.15 -71.44 -13.03
C THR A 904 -0.81 -72.06 -11.68
N GLY A 905 -0.24 -73.26 -11.70
CA GLY A 905 0.12 -73.99 -10.51
C GLY A 905 0.66 -75.38 -10.83
N LYS A 906 1.13 -76.08 -9.81
CA LYS A 906 1.78 -77.39 -9.89
C LYS A 906 1.04 -78.40 -9.03
N ILE A 907 0.82 -79.59 -9.59
CA ILE A 907 0.28 -80.75 -8.90
C ILE A 907 1.37 -81.84 -8.92
N SER A 908 1.72 -82.41 -7.76
CA SER A 908 2.78 -83.43 -7.69
C SER A 908 2.54 -84.46 -6.59
N SER A 909 3.00 -85.69 -6.81
CA SER A 909 2.96 -86.76 -5.81
C SER A 909 4.10 -86.61 -4.78
N THR A 910 3.80 -86.84 -3.51
CA THR A 910 4.78 -86.75 -2.42
C THR A 910 5.29 -88.13 -1.99
N LYS A 911 6.47 -88.16 -1.36
CA LYS A 911 7.09 -89.37 -0.79
C LYS A 911 6.26 -90.03 0.33
N THR A 912 5.29 -89.31 0.89
CA THR A 912 4.40 -89.79 1.97
C THR A 912 3.07 -90.35 1.45
N GLY A 913 2.89 -90.44 0.14
CA GLY A 913 1.67 -91.01 -0.46
C GLY A 913 0.48 -90.04 -0.46
N LYS A 914 0.74 -88.73 -0.54
CA LYS A 914 -0.25 -87.65 -0.75
C LYS A 914 0.04 -86.89 -2.05
N VAL A 915 -0.90 -86.06 -2.48
CA VAL A 915 -0.75 -85.15 -3.63
C VAL A 915 -0.60 -83.73 -3.09
N ALA A 916 0.48 -83.04 -3.45
CA ALA A 916 0.70 -81.64 -3.17
C ALA A 916 0.23 -80.77 -4.34
N ILE A 917 -0.56 -79.74 -4.05
CA ILE A 917 -1.02 -78.73 -4.99
C ILE A 917 -0.48 -77.39 -4.53
N GLU A 918 0.22 -76.69 -5.43
CA GLU A 918 0.77 -75.35 -5.24
C GLU A 918 0.25 -74.44 -6.36
N ILE A 919 -0.45 -73.37 -6.01
CA ILE A 919 -1.07 -72.43 -6.94
C ILE A 919 -0.22 -71.17 -6.96
N GLU A 920 0.24 -70.78 -8.15
CA GLU A 920 1.11 -69.64 -8.36
C GLU A 920 0.29 -68.38 -8.72
N LYS A 921 -0.71 -68.51 -9.60
CA LYS A 921 -1.63 -67.42 -9.99
C LYS A 921 -3.05 -67.95 -10.15
N GLY A 922 -4.05 -67.23 -9.64
CA GLY A 922 -5.49 -67.56 -9.81
C GLY A 922 -6.35 -67.04 -8.65
N ASN A 923 -7.65 -66.93 -8.86
CA ASN A 923 -8.58 -66.37 -7.87
C ASN A 923 -9.16 -67.46 -6.95
N ALA A 924 -8.95 -67.31 -5.64
CA ALA A 924 -9.58 -68.15 -4.63
C ALA A 924 -11.10 -67.86 -4.51
N PRO A 925 -11.93 -68.83 -4.03
CA PRO A 925 -11.56 -70.18 -3.63
C PRO A 925 -11.29 -71.12 -4.81
N PHE A 926 -10.34 -72.03 -4.63
CA PHE A 926 -9.95 -73.05 -5.60
C PHE A 926 -10.72 -74.35 -5.37
N LYS A 927 -11.29 -74.90 -6.43
CA LYS A 927 -12.04 -76.16 -6.44
C LYS A 927 -11.18 -77.28 -6.99
N VAL A 928 -10.92 -78.28 -6.14
CA VAL A 928 -10.08 -79.44 -6.44
C VAL A 928 -10.96 -80.64 -6.70
N ILE A 929 -10.89 -81.16 -7.91
CA ILE A 929 -11.71 -82.24 -8.41
C ILE A 929 -10.79 -83.45 -8.63
N LYS A 930 -11.11 -84.57 -7.98
CA LYS A 930 -10.41 -85.85 -8.10
C LYS A 930 -11.32 -86.85 -8.80
N ASN A 931 -10.87 -87.40 -9.93
CA ASN A 931 -11.63 -88.34 -10.77
C ASN A 931 -13.08 -87.88 -11.05
N GLY A 932 -13.25 -86.59 -11.31
CA GLY A 932 -14.57 -85.98 -11.59
C GLY A 932 -15.40 -85.57 -10.36
N VAL A 933 -14.98 -85.88 -9.13
CA VAL A 933 -15.68 -85.51 -7.89
C VAL A 933 -14.97 -84.36 -7.19
N LEU A 934 -15.70 -83.33 -6.76
CA LEU A 934 -15.16 -82.24 -5.94
C LEU A 934 -14.77 -82.79 -4.56
N VAL A 935 -13.48 -82.68 -4.21
CA VAL A 935 -12.94 -83.22 -2.95
C VAL A 935 -12.43 -82.15 -1.99
N LEU A 936 -12.16 -80.93 -2.48
CA LEU A 936 -11.72 -79.82 -1.64
C LEU A 936 -12.08 -78.48 -2.31
N GLU A 937 -12.55 -77.53 -1.50
CA GLU A 937 -12.67 -76.12 -1.87
C GLU A 937 -11.92 -75.30 -0.83
N THR A 938 -10.96 -74.46 -1.27
CA THR A 938 -10.04 -73.79 -0.35
C THR A 938 -9.53 -72.47 -0.90
N ALA A 939 -9.28 -71.49 -0.02
CA ALA A 939 -8.58 -70.26 -0.38
C ALA A 939 -7.05 -70.38 -0.26
N ALA A 940 -6.54 -71.49 0.28
CA ALA A 940 -5.11 -71.71 0.41
C ALA A 940 -4.45 -71.95 -0.96
N THR A 941 -3.30 -71.34 -1.19
CA THR A 941 -2.51 -71.53 -2.42
C THR A 941 -1.55 -72.72 -2.33
N GLN A 942 -1.38 -73.35 -1.17
CA GLN A 942 -0.61 -74.58 -1.00
C GLN A 942 -1.33 -75.54 -0.05
N PHE A 943 -1.59 -76.76 -0.51
CA PHE A 943 -2.28 -77.77 0.29
C PHE A 943 -2.01 -79.18 -0.23
N THR A 944 -2.40 -80.19 0.55
CA THR A 944 -2.29 -81.60 0.16
C THR A 944 -3.64 -82.30 0.23
N ILE A 945 -3.87 -83.24 -0.68
CA ILE A 945 -5.02 -84.15 -0.67
C ILE A 945 -4.54 -85.60 -0.69
N ASP A 946 -5.41 -86.52 -0.28
CA ASP A 946 -5.12 -87.95 -0.40
C ASP A 946 -5.40 -88.42 -1.84
N GLY A 947 -4.40 -89.08 -2.45
CA GLY A 947 -4.49 -89.59 -3.82
C GLY A 947 -3.99 -91.04 -3.93
N GLU A 948 -4.48 -91.73 -4.95
CA GLU A 948 -4.08 -93.09 -5.36
C GLU A 948 -3.38 -93.06 -6.72
N GLN A 949 -2.68 -94.15 -7.06
CA GLN A 949 -2.00 -94.27 -8.36
C GLN A 949 -3.03 -94.13 -9.49
N GLY A 950 -2.75 -93.22 -10.44
CA GLY A 950 -3.61 -92.99 -11.60
C GLY A 950 -4.75 -92.00 -11.38
N ASP A 951 -4.93 -91.45 -10.16
CA ASP A 951 -5.94 -90.41 -9.91
C ASP A 951 -5.72 -89.19 -10.83
N GLU A 952 -6.78 -88.68 -11.46
CA GLU A 952 -6.79 -87.41 -12.17
C GLU A 952 -7.20 -86.28 -11.24
N ILE A 953 -6.30 -85.33 -11.02
CA ILE A 953 -6.57 -84.13 -10.20
C ILE A 953 -6.70 -82.92 -11.12
N VAL A 954 -7.83 -82.23 -11.02
CA VAL A 954 -8.13 -80.97 -11.71
C VAL A 954 -8.34 -79.89 -10.66
N VAL A 955 -7.68 -78.74 -10.81
CA VAL A 955 -7.91 -77.55 -9.98
C VAL A 955 -8.49 -76.44 -10.85
N LYS A 956 -9.59 -75.86 -10.40
CA LYS A 956 -10.25 -74.69 -11.01
C LYS A 956 -10.24 -73.52 -10.02
N SER A 957 -10.17 -72.28 -10.53
CA SER A 957 -10.36 -71.08 -9.72
C SER A 957 -11.84 -70.67 -9.66
N ASP A 958 -12.15 -69.65 -8.87
CA ASP A 958 -13.50 -69.09 -8.75
C ASP A 958 -13.95 -68.37 -10.03
N ALA A 959 -12.99 -67.78 -10.76
CA ALA A 959 -13.25 -67.18 -12.06
C ALA A 959 -13.18 -68.24 -13.17
N GLU A 960 -14.34 -68.65 -13.71
CA GLU A 960 -14.44 -69.68 -14.76
C GLU A 960 -13.53 -69.43 -15.98
N CYS A 961 -13.21 -68.17 -16.26
CA CYS A 961 -12.40 -67.74 -17.39
C CYS A 961 -10.88 -67.95 -17.23
N GLN A 962 -10.38 -68.30 -16.03
CA GLN A 962 -8.94 -68.48 -15.79
C GLN A 962 -8.44 -69.88 -16.15
N GLY A 963 -9.30 -70.78 -16.63
CA GLY A 963 -8.92 -72.13 -17.06
C GLY A 963 -8.82 -73.14 -15.90
N LYS A 964 -8.13 -74.25 -16.15
CA LYS A 964 -7.93 -75.35 -15.17
C LYS A 964 -6.50 -75.89 -15.28
N ILE A 965 -5.91 -76.27 -14.16
CA ILE A 965 -4.69 -77.08 -14.14
C ILE A 965 -5.07 -78.54 -13.87
N MET A 966 -4.44 -79.49 -14.55
CA MET A 966 -4.77 -80.91 -14.47
C MET A 966 -3.51 -81.76 -14.48
N SER A 967 -3.47 -82.79 -13.63
CA SER A 967 -2.39 -83.77 -13.62
C SER A 967 -2.92 -85.14 -13.19
N THR A 968 -2.38 -86.19 -13.81
CA THR A 968 -2.56 -87.58 -13.37
C THR A 968 -1.47 -87.94 -12.36
N ILE A 969 -1.84 -88.59 -11.26
CA ILE A 969 -0.93 -88.89 -10.15
C ILE A 969 -0.16 -90.17 -10.42
N ASP A 970 1.16 -90.06 -10.29
CA ASP A 970 2.10 -91.16 -10.46
C ASP A 970 3.02 -91.23 -9.24
N PHE A 971 2.82 -92.23 -8.39
CA PHE A 971 3.63 -92.49 -7.21
C PHE A 971 4.88 -93.31 -7.53
N LEU A 972 4.95 -93.98 -8.69
CA LEU A 972 6.16 -94.71 -9.11
C LEU A 972 7.31 -93.79 -9.51
N SER A 973 7.08 -92.48 -9.65
CA SER A 973 8.18 -91.51 -9.77
C SER A 973 8.97 -91.31 -8.46
N ASN A 974 8.47 -91.82 -7.33
CA ASN A 974 9.04 -91.63 -5.99
C ASN A 974 9.55 -92.93 -5.33
N VAL A 975 9.81 -94.00 -6.11
CA VAL A 975 10.34 -95.26 -5.56
C VAL A 975 11.66 -95.04 -4.83
N GLN A 976 11.81 -95.71 -3.69
CA GLN A 976 13.03 -95.70 -2.89
C GLN A 976 13.80 -97.00 -3.07
N VAL A 977 15.10 -96.89 -3.31
CA VAL A 977 16.05 -98.01 -3.30
C VAL A 977 16.99 -97.80 -2.12
N TYR A 978 16.95 -98.66 -1.11
CA TYR A 978 17.67 -98.48 0.15
C TYR A 978 18.09 -99.81 0.84
N PRO A 979 19.19 -99.86 1.60
CA PRO A 979 20.23 -98.84 1.63
C PRO A 979 20.90 -98.71 0.24
N ASN A 980 21.37 -97.51 -0.06
CA ASN A 980 21.97 -97.17 -1.34
C ASN A 980 22.97 -96.03 -1.11
N PRO A 981 24.28 -96.33 -0.95
CA PRO A 981 24.94 -97.59 -1.30
C PRO A 981 24.56 -98.80 -0.43
N THR A 982 24.70 -100.01 -0.95
CA THR A 982 24.54 -101.28 -0.24
C THR A 982 25.79 -102.15 -0.35
N GLN A 983 26.10 -102.96 0.66
CA GLN A 983 27.19 -103.95 0.60
C GLN A 983 26.73 -105.34 0.16
N ASN A 984 25.49 -105.71 0.48
CA ASN A 984 24.93 -107.03 0.15
C ASN A 984 23.44 -106.91 -0.20
N THR A 985 22.59 -106.56 0.77
CA THR A 985 21.13 -106.58 0.61
C THR A 985 20.55 -105.17 0.44
N PHE A 986 19.68 -104.97 -0.55
CA PHE A 986 18.92 -103.73 -0.74
C PHE A 986 17.44 -103.99 -0.99
N THR A 987 16.63 -102.98 -0.72
CA THR A 987 15.17 -102.97 -0.87
C THR A 987 14.77 -101.90 -1.86
N ILE A 988 13.98 -102.28 -2.85
CA ILE A 988 13.23 -101.37 -3.70
C ILE A 988 11.82 -101.30 -3.10
N VAL A 989 11.27 -100.11 -2.85
CA VAL A 989 9.91 -99.92 -2.33
C VAL A 989 9.25 -98.67 -2.89
N SER A 990 8.04 -98.81 -3.44
CA SER A 990 7.24 -97.75 -4.06
C SER A 990 6.13 -97.22 -3.16
N GLY A 991 5.93 -97.83 -2.00
CA GLY A 991 4.88 -97.44 -1.05
C GLY A 991 3.48 -97.82 -1.55
N LYS A 992 2.78 -96.87 -2.20
CA LYS A 992 1.35 -96.98 -2.57
C LYS A 992 1.06 -97.42 -4.02
N ALA A 993 2.07 -97.75 -4.80
CA ALA A 993 1.87 -98.16 -6.20
C ALA A 993 2.59 -99.46 -6.50
N ASP A 994 1.92 -100.41 -7.13
CA ASP A 994 2.56 -101.63 -7.61
C ASP A 994 3.26 -101.37 -8.94
N TRP A 995 4.47 -101.90 -9.11
CA TRP A 995 5.12 -101.98 -10.41
C TRP A 995 4.87 -103.35 -11.04
N ALA A 996 4.89 -103.41 -12.38
CA ALA A 996 4.73 -104.66 -13.13
C ALA A 996 6.09 -105.35 -13.39
N GLN A 997 7.14 -104.57 -13.56
CA GLN A 997 8.48 -105.10 -13.81
C GLN A 997 9.56 -104.25 -13.15
N VAL A 998 10.58 -104.90 -12.58
CA VAL A 998 11.84 -104.31 -12.16
C VAL A 998 12.95 -104.95 -12.97
N SER A 999 13.82 -104.13 -13.55
CA SER A 999 15.04 -104.58 -14.21
C SER A 999 16.21 -103.78 -13.69
N ILE A 1000 17.32 -104.45 -13.35
CA ILE A 1000 18.53 -103.78 -12.89
C ILE A 1000 19.58 -103.94 -13.97
N TYR A 1001 20.17 -102.82 -14.37
CA TYR A 1001 21.21 -102.76 -15.41
C TYR A 1001 22.51 -102.26 -14.80
N ASN A 1002 23.65 -102.79 -15.24
CA ASN A 1002 24.95 -102.19 -14.93
C ASN A 1002 25.21 -100.95 -15.80
N ILE A 1003 26.33 -100.26 -15.58
CA ILE A 1003 26.70 -99.06 -16.35
C ILE A 1003 26.91 -99.29 -17.86
N LEU A 1004 27.13 -100.54 -18.29
CA LEU A 1004 27.27 -100.91 -19.71
C LEU A 1004 25.91 -101.18 -20.37
N GLY A 1005 24.80 -101.04 -19.63
CA GLY A 1005 23.45 -101.34 -20.11
C GLY A 1005 23.12 -102.84 -20.12
N LEU A 1006 23.97 -103.70 -19.54
CA LEU A 1006 23.69 -105.13 -19.42
C LEU A 1006 22.71 -105.35 -18.27
N GLN A 1007 21.63 -106.07 -18.53
CA GLN A 1007 20.64 -106.45 -17.53
C GLN A 1007 21.21 -107.54 -16.61
N VAL A 1008 21.35 -107.21 -15.33
CA VAL A 1008 21.88 -108.12 -14.29
C VAL A 1008 20.78 -108.76 -13.46
N TYR A 1009 19.57 -108.19 -13.48
CA TYR A 1009 18.40 -108.75 -12.81
C TYR A 1009 17.10 -108.36 -13.52
N SER A 1010 16.12 -109.26 -13.52
CA SER A 1010 14.74 -108.99 -13.93
C SER A 1010 13.77 -109.61 -12.94
N ASN A 1011 12.69 -108.90 -12.66
CA ASN A 1011 11.53 -109.43 -11.96
C ASN A 1011 10.27 -108.85 -12.58
N ASN A 1012 9.44 -109.72 -13.15
CA ASN A 1012 8.21 -109.33 -13.84
C ASN A 1012 6.97 -109.65 -13.00
N GLN A 1013 7.13 -109.67 -11.67
CA GLN A 1013 6.02 -109.85 -10.72
C GLN A 1013 5.48 -108.49 -10.29
N VAL A 1014 4.14 -108.41 -10.22
CA VAL A 1014 3.43 -107.27 -9.68
C VAL A 1014 3.67 -107.20 -8.18
N GLN A 1015 4.38 -106.16 -7.73
CA GLN A 1015 4.75 -105.96 -6.34
C GLN A 1015 5.09 -104.48 -6.10
N ASN A 1016 5.11 -104.06 -4.84
CA ASN A 1016 5.50 -102.70 -4.43
C ASN A 1016 6.72 -102.69 -3.49
N LYS A 1017 7.27 -103.87 -3.21
CA LYS A 1017 8.47 -104.05 -2.41
C LYS A 1017 9.23 -105.27 -2.92
N LEU A 1018 10.52 -105.10 -3.15
CA LEU A 1018 11.42 -106.17 -3.55
C LEU A 1018 12.72 -106.05 -2.77
N VAL A 1019 13.11 -107.14 -2.09
CA VAL A 1019 14.38 -107.23 -1.35
C VAL A 1019 15.30 -108.16 -2.12
N LEU A 1020 16.51 -107.71 -2.43
CA LEU A 1020 17.49 -108.46 -3.19
C LEU A 1020 18.83 -108.48 -2.46
N ASN A 1021 19.55 -109.59 -2.62
CA ASN A 1021 20.96 -109.68 -2.29
C ASN A 1021 21.76 -109.58 -3.59
N ALA A 1022 22.66 -108.60 -3.66
CA ALA A 1022 23.52 -108.33 -4.79
C ALA A 1022 24.42 -109.54 -5.15
N GLN A 1023 24.91 -110.28 -4.15
CA GLN A 1023 25.84 -111.40 -4.37
C GLN A 1023 25.17 -112.58 -5.06
N ASP A 1024 23.91 -112.89 -4.71
CA ASP A 1024 23.13 -113.98 -5.30
C ASP A 1024 22.93 -113.81 -6.81
N HIS A 1025 23.10 -112.58 -7.30
CA HIS A 1025 22.95 -112.21 -8.71
C HIS A 1025 24.26 -111.73 -9.34
N HIS A 1026 25.41 -112.04 -8.73
CA HIS A 1026 26.75 -111.68 -9.22
C HIS A 1026 26.97 -110.19 -9.51
N MET A 1027 26.26 -109.32 -8.80
CA MET A 1027 26.46 -107.87 -8.89
C MET A 1027 27.71 -107.49 -8.09
N THR A 1028 28.77 -107.05 -8.76
CA THR A 1028 30.00 -106.55 -8.12
C THR A 1028 29.86 -105.07 -7.73
N SER A 1029 30.77 -104.57 -6.88
CA SER A 1029 30.90 -103.15 -6.55
C SER A 1029 30.83 -102.26 -7.79
N GLY A 1030 29.99 -101.23 -7.76
CA GLY A 1030 29.72 -100.35 -8.90
C GLY A 1030 28.33 -99.71 -8.89
N MET A 1031 28.07 -98.88 -9.90
CA MET A 1031 26.77 -98.23 -10.12
C MET A 1031 25.85 -99.09 -11.00
N TYR A 1032 24.58 -99.14 -10.63
CA TYR A 1032 23.52 -99.82 -11.32
C TYR A 1032 22.30 -98.91 -11.50
N PHE A 1033 21.49 -99.21 -12.50
CA PHE A 1033 20.24 -98.53 -12.79
C PHE A 1033 19.08 -99.49 -12.56
N VAL A 1034 18.26 -99.18 -11.56
CA VAL A 1034 17.01 -99.86 -11.25
C VAL A 1034 15.91 -99.23 -12.09
N SER A 1035 15.50 -99.94 -13.13
CA SER A 1035 14.40 -99.57 -14.01
C SER A 1035 13.12 -100.25 -13.54
N ILE A 1036 12.08 -99.48 -13.27
CA ILE A 1036 10.80 -99.94 -12.74
C ILE A 1036 9.73 -99.55 -13.75
N GLN A 1037 9.02 -100.55 -14.26
CA GLN A 1037 7.95 -100.37 -15.22
C GLN A 1037 6.60 -100.59 -14.54
N ASN A 1038 5.64 -99.70 -14.79
CA ASN A 1038 4.26 -99.87 -14.36
C ASN A 1038 3.48 -100.82 -15.30
N GLN A 1039 2.22 -101.10 -14.98
CA GLN A 1039 1.36 -101.98 -15.80
C GLN A 1039 1.09 -101.42 -17.21
N ASP A 1040 1.15 -100.10 -17.39
CA ASP A 1040 0.92 -99.40 -18.66
C ASP A 1040 2.20 -99.26 -19.52
N GLY A 1041 3.32 -99.85 -19.08
CA GLY A 1041 4.58 -99.84 -19.80
C GLY A 1041 5.48 -98.61 -19.56
N LYS A 1042 5.08 -97.67 -18.69
CA LYS A 1042 5.87 -96.48 -18.31
C LYS A 1042 7.02 -96.87 -17.38
N ILE A 1043 8.23 -96.40 -17.69
CA ILE A 1043 9.47 -96.76 -16.99
C ILE A 1043 10.01 -95.60 -16.16
N HIS A 1044 10.35 -95.86 -14.91
CA HIS A 1044 11.10 -94.97 -14.01
C HIS A 1044 12.46 -95.58 -13.69
N THR A 1045 13.52 -94.79 -13.76
CA THR A 1045 14.88 -95.27 -13.50
C THR A 1045 15.46 -94.61 -12.26
N PHE A 1046 15.97 -95.43 -11.35
CA PHE A 1046 16.62 -95.04 -10.11
C PHE A 1046 18.06 -95.54 -10.12
N LYS A 1047 18.96 -94.84 -9.43
CA LYS A 1047 20.34 -95.29 -9.27
C LYS A 1047 20.43 -96.22 -8.07
N LEU A 1048 21.27 -97.25 -8.15
CA LEU A 1048 21.69 -98.12 -7.06
C LEU A 1048 23.23 -98.18 -7.06
N MET A 1049 23.83 -97.99 -5.91
CA MET A 1049 25.27 -98.14 -5.68
C MET A 1049 25.49 -99.39 -4.86
N ILE A 1050 26.40 -100.25 -5.31
CA ILE A 1050 26.87 -101.42 -4.57
C ILE A 1050 28.34 -101.18 -4.22
N ASP A 1051 28.70 -101.33 -2.96
CA ASP A 1051 30.06 -101.08 -2.44
C ASP A 1051 30.99 -102.29 -2.55
#